data_AF-A0A9E7KMI8-F1
#
_entry.id   AF-A0A9E7KMI8-F1
#
_cell.length_a   1.000
_cell.length_b   1.000
_cell.length_c   1.000
_cell.angle_alpha   90.00
_cell.angle_beta   90.00
_cell.angle_gamma   90.00
#
_symmetry.space_group_name_H-M   'P 1'
#
loop_
_entity.id
_entity.type
_entity.pdbx_description
1 polymer ?
#
loop_
_entity_poly.entity_id
_entity_poly.type
_entity_poly.pdbx_seq_one_letter_code
_entity_poly.pdbx_strand_id
1 'polypeptide(L)'
;MTQSEAWMRERDEELREAVRRMFRDNKDVTQTMHLIDTIQLLGLDYHFEEEITQALKRVYDADSANDGLYEVSLRFRLLRERGYSVTSDVFNKFKDEGGSFSSALTDDVKGLLSLYNAAYLGTHGETILDEAISFTRSHLTSMVHDLNPPLATLVSLALETPLRRSIKRLFARHYISIYQEEPTRNDEILELKLDFHMLQSLHRQELKDICMRVFFVLHLYVLAWWKDLALTKTLSFARERVVEAYYWILGVYYEPQFSRARVMAAKIVIFTTLLDDIYDDYSTLEESQLLTDAIQRWEFEAVDQLPEYLKDFFLKLLITVQELETELAAEEKFRIFYLKEALKSQAGAYFEESRWRDETYAPTLEEHLGVSTMSSACPLFASAILVGMGEVATKEAFEWAASFPKIVEASAVIARIMNDITSYEREGKREHVVSTVHCCMKEYGTSIDDACKKLQEMVEDAWKDINQECLDPTTFLAPLLQTLLYFTRISENVYKYTDAYTESHTRMRECISLWEFEAVGQLPEYLKDFFCKLLITVQELETELEAEEKFRIFYLKEALKSQAGAYFEESRWRDEKYVPTLEEHLGVSTMSSAYPLLASAILVGMGEVATKEAFEWAASFPKIVEASALICRIMNDITSYEREGKREHVVSTVHCCMKEYGTSIDDACKKLQEMVEDAWKDINQECLDPTTFLAPLLQTPLYLTRIIENVYKYTDAYTESHTRMRECISLLLVRPVPI
;
A
#
# COMPACT_ATOMS: atom_id res chain seq x y z
N MET A 1 17.19 3.71 -18.53
CA MET A 1 17.33 2.44 -19.28
C MET A 1 16.86 1.31 -18.37
N THR A 2 15.71 0.71 -18.66
CA THR A 2 15.23 -0.48 -17.95
C THR A 2 16.07 -1.68 -18.39
N GLN A 3 16.86 -2.24 -17.48
CA GLN A 3 17.59 -3.49 -17.69
C GLN A 3 16.58 -4.66 -17.77
N SER A 4 16.88 -5.70 -18.56
CA SER A 4 15.94 -6.82 -18.75
C SER A 4 15.83 -7.69 -17.48
N GLU A 5 14.66 -8.31 -17.25
CA GLU A 5 14.47 -9.23 -16.11
C GLU A 5 15.47 -10.38 -16.09
N ALA A 6 15.86 -10.89 -17.26
CA ALA A 6 16.87 -11.94 -17.39
C ALA A 6 18.22 -11.50 -16.84
N TRP A 7 18.65 -10.26 -17.15
CA TRP A 7 19.88 -9.70 -16.61
C TRP A 7 19.80 -9.52 -15.08
N MET A 8 18.67 -9.02 -14.57
CA MET A 8 18.50 -8.82 -13.12
C MET A 8 18.63 -10.14 -12.35
N ARG A 9 18.08 -11.24 -12.87
CA ARG A 9 18.20 -12.57 -12.24
C ARG A 9 19.62 -13.12 -12.26
N GLU A 10 20.32 -12.97 -13.38
CA GLU A 10 21.73 -13.41 -13.49
C GLU A 10 22.61 -12.60 -12.52
N ARG A 11 22.44 -11.28 -12.51
CA ARG A 11 23.21 -10.39 -11.63
C ARG A 11 22.92 -10.63 -10.15
N ASP A 12 21.66 -10.86 -9.79
CA ASP A 12 21.27 -11.20 -8.42
C ASP A 12 21.91 -12.50 -7.94
N GLU A 13 22.00 -13.56 -8.76
CA GLU A 13 22.68 -14.80 -8.37
C GLU A 13 24.20 -14.61 -8.19
N GLU A 14 24.84 -13.83 -9.07
CA GLU A 14 26.27 -13.48 -8.91
C GLU A 14 26.54 -12.78 -7.58
N LEU A 15 25.68 -11.81 -7.24
CA LEU A 15 25.78 -11.05 -6.00
C LEU A 15 25.49 -11.92 -4.77
N ARG A 16 24.51 -12.83 -4.85
CA ARG A 16 24.26 -13.81 -3.78
C ARG A 16 25.49 -14.67 -3.53
N GLU A 17 26.14 -15.17 -4.57
CA GLU A 17 27.37 -15.95 -4.40
C GLU A 17 28.53 -15.11 -3.83
N ALA A 18 28.60 -13.82 -4.15
CA ALA A 18 29.54 -12.90 -3.49
C ALA A 18 29.28 -12.81 -1.97
N VAL A 19 28.02 -12.66 -1.55
CA VAL A 19 27.64 -12.64 -0.13
C VAL A 19 27.92 -13.98 0.54
N ARG A 20 27.64 -15.12 -0.12
CA ARG A 20 28.00 -16.45 0.42
C ARG A 20 29.51 -16.58 0.63
N ARG A 21 30.35 -16.02 -0.25
CA ARG A 21 31.81 -15.93 -0.03
C ARG A 21 32.16 -15.11 1.20
N MET A 22 31.50 -13.96 1.42
CA MET A 22 31.72 -13.14 2.62
C MET A 22 31.48 -13.94 3.91
N PHE A 23 30.43 -14.75 3.97
CA PHE A 23 30.17 -15.63 5.13
C PHE A 23 31.25 -16.69 5.36
N ARG A 24 31.79 -17.27 4.28
CA ARG A 24 32.84 -18.30 4.34
C ARG A 24 34.18 -17.73 4.77
N ASP A 25 34.54 -16.59 4.21
CA ASP A 25 35.85 -15.96 4.39
C ASP A 25 35.94 -15.19 5.71
N ASN A 26 34.82 -14.65 6.19
CA ASN A 26 34.79 -13.93 7.45
C ASN A 26 34.87 -14.87 8.67
N LYS A 27 35.93 -14.68 9.47
CA LYS A 27 36.17 -15.40 10.73
C LYS A 27 36.01 -14.51 11.96
N ASP A 28 35.93 -13.20 11.78
CA ASP A 28 35.73 -12.25 12.88
C ASP A 28 34.27 -12.27 13.32
N VAL A 29 34.05 -12.47 14.62
CA VAL A 29 32.70 -12.64 15.19
C VAL A 29 31.89 -11.36 15.06
N THR A 30 32.50 -10.21 15.32
CA THR A 30 31.82 -8.91 15.25
C THR A 30 31.43 -8.55 13.82
N GLN A 31 32.35 -8.72 12.87
CA GLN A 31 32.05 -8.53 11.44
C GLN A 31 30.99 -9.53 10.95
N THR A 32 30.99 -10.76 11.48
CA THR A 32 29.97 -11.77 11.14
C THR A 32 28.60 -11.33 11.64
N MET A 33 28.49 -10.83 12.87
CA MET A 33 27.24 -10.28 13.39
C MET A 33 26.75 -9.08 12.55
N HIS A 34 27.64 -8.16 12.18
CA HIS A 34 27.29 -7.04 11.30
C HIS A 34 26.78 -7.49 9.93
N LEU A 35 27.39 -8.51 9.34
CA LEU A 35 26.95 -9.06 8.06
C LEU A 35 25.54 -9.67 8.17
N ILE A 36 25.30 -10.47 9.20
CA ILE A 36 23.97 -11.06 9.47
C ILE A 36 22.93 -9.96 9.64
N ASP A 37 23.22 -8.97 10.49
CA ASP A 37 22.31 -7.87 10.79
C ASP A 37 21.97 -7.07 9.53
N THR A 38 22.98 -6.70 8.73
CA THR A 38 22.79 -5.97 7.48
C THR A 38 21.89 -6.74 6.51
N ILE A 39 22.12 -8.05 6.35
CA ILE A 39 21.32 -8.91 5.48
C ILE A 39 19.86 -9.02 5.97
N GLN A 40 19.65 -9.15 7.28
CA GLN A 40 18.31 -9.20 7.88
C GLN A 40 17.57 -7.88 7.75
N LEU A 41 18.23 -6.75 8.03
CA LEU A 41 17.62 -5.42 7.93
C LEU A 41 17.28 -5.04 6.48
N LEU A 42 18.01 -5.56 5.49
CA LEU A 42 17.68 -5.44 4.07
C LEU A 42 16.61 -6.45 3.59
N GLY A 43 16.17 -7.36 4.45
CA GLY A 43 15.17 -8.38 4.12
C GLY A 43 15.68 -9.45 3.15
N LEU A 44 16.99 -9.69 3.11
CA LEU A 44 17.67 -10.64 2.21
C LEU A 44 17.98 -11.99 2.89
N ASP A 45 17.65 -12.13 4.18
CA ASP A 45 18.09 -13.27 5.01
C ASP A 45 17.56 -14.62 4.58
N TYR A 46 16.42 -14.66 3.88
CA TYR A 46 15.84 -15.88 3.35
C TYR A 46 16.67 -16.54 2.23
N HIS A 47 17.62 -15.82 1.62
CA HIS A 47 18.58 -16.38 0.65
C HIS A 47 19.78 -17.08 1.28
N PHE A 48 20.00 -16.85 2.57
CA PHE A 48 21.24 -17.20 3.27
C PHE A 48 20.96 -17.95 4.58
N GLU A 49 19.83 -18.67 4.66
CA GLU A 49 19.40 -19.33 5.92
C GLU A 49 20.44 -20.31 6.46
N GLU A 50 21.08 -21.08 5.56
CA GLU A 50 22.12 -22.03 5.94
C GLU A 50 23.37 -21.30 6.46
N GLU A 51 23.85 -20.30 5.72
CA GLU A 51 25.03 -19.51 6.09
C GLU A 51 24.82 -18.77 7.41
N ILE A 52 23.64 -18.14 7.59
CA ILE A 52 23.27 -17.44 8.83
C ILE A 52 23.21 -18.43 9.99
N THR A 53 22.62 -19.61 9.80
CA THR A 53 22.53 -20.63 10.86
C THR A 53 23.92 -21.08 11.31
N GLN A 54 24.82 -21.37 10.36
CA GLN A 54 26.20 -21.75 10.67
C GLN A 54 26.99 -20.61 11.31
N ALA A 55 26.78 -19.38 10.85
CA ALA A 55 27.42 -18.19 11.40
C ALA A 55 26.97 -17.90 12.84
N LEU A 56 25.67 -18.01 13.14
CA LEU A 56 25.12 -17.78 14.48
C LEU A 56 25.60 -18.82 15.48
N LYS A 57 25.80 -20.07 15.06
CA LYS A 57 26.43 -21.08 15.92
C LYS A 57 27.83 -20.65 16.36
N ARG A 58 28.64 -20.10 15.44
CA ARG A 58 29.97 -19.55 15.78
C ARG A 58 29.86 -18.35 16.71
N VAL A 59 28.88 -17.48 16.49
CA VAL A 59 28.62 -16.31 17.35
C VAL A 59 28.21 -16.73 18.77
N TYR A 60 27.42 -17.80 18.89
CA TYR A 60 26.99 -18.39 20.16
C TYR A 60 28.15 -18.99 20.95
N ASP A 61 29.05 -19.70 20.28
CA ASP A 61 30.20 -20.38 20.90
C ASP A 61 31.36 -19.42 21.26
N ALA A 62 31.32 -18.16 20.81
CA ALA A 62 32.41 -17.19 20.98
C ALA A 62 32.42 -16.53 22.37
N ASP A 63 33.62 -16.21 22.87
CA ASP A 63 33.78 -15.39 24.08
C ASP A 63 33.26 -13.96 23.84
N SER A 64 32.57 -13.42 24.85
CA SER A 64 31.91 -12.11 24.83
C SER A 64 32.21 -11.28 26.08
N ALA A 65 33.15 -11.71 26.93
CA ALA A 65 33.44 -11.06 28.19
C ALA A 65 33.82 -9.57 28.03
N ASN A 66 34.62 -9.25 27.01
CA ASN A 66 35.15 -7.91 26.76
C ASN A 66 34.30 -7.04 25.84
N ASP A 67 33.12 -7.52 25.43
CA ASP A 67 32.29 -6.84 24.44
C ASP A 67 31.59 -5.62 25.02
N GLY A 68 31.47 -4.57 24.21
CA GLY A 68 30.77 -3.33 24.54
C GLY A 68 29.25 -3.49 24.51
N LEU A 69 28.54 -2.40 24.79
CA LEU A 69 27.06 -2.39 24.82
C LEU A 69 26.49 -2.80 23.47
N TYR A 70 27.04 -2.27 22.38
CA TYR A 70 26.60 -2.57 21.03
C TYR A 70 26.73 -4.05 20.68
N GLU A 71 27.91 -4.65 20.89
CA GLU A 71 28.19 -6.04 20.51
C GLU A 71 27.38 -7.03 21.36
N VAL A 72 27.24 -6.79 22.67
CA VAL A 72 26.42 -7.64 23.54
C VAL A 72 24.95 -7.58 23.15
N SER A 73 24.43 -6.37 22.89
CA SER A 73 23.02 -6.20 22.51
C SER A 73 22.72 -6.80 21.14
N LEU A 74 23.63 -6.61 20.17
CA LEU A 74 23.49 -7.20 18.84
C LEU A 74 23.55 -8.73 18.90
N ARG A 75 24.54 -9.29 19.62
CA ARG A 75 24.65 -10.74 19.83
C ARG A 75 23.37 -11.30 20.44
N PHE A 76 22.90 -10.69 21.52
CA PHE A 76 21.69 -11.11 22.22
C PHE A 76 20.48 -11.14 21.27
N ARG A 77 20.27 -10.06 20.52
CA ARG A 77 19.16 -9.98 19.56
C ARG A 77 19.26 -11.05 18.48
N LEU A 78 20.39 -11.13 17.76
CA LEU A 78 20.56 -12.04 16.63
C LEU A 78 20.39 -13.52 17.06
N LEU A 79 20.86 -13.87 18.25
CA LEU A 79 20.73 -15.22 18.80
C LEU A 79 19.27 -15.51 19.20
N ARG A 80 18.61 -14.63 19.95
CA ARG A 80 17.21 -14.84 20.37
C ARG A 80 16.22 -14.82 19.20
N GLU A 81 16.45 -13.97 18.19
CA GLU A 81 15.64 -13.96 16.96
C GLU A 81 15.66 -15.31 16.23
N ARG A 82 16.69 -16.13 16.48
CA ARG A 82 16.88 -17.46 15.90
C ARG A 82 16.67 -18.59 16.91
N GLY A 83 16.03 -18.26 18.03
CA GLY A 83 15.56 -19.22 19.03
C GLY A 83 16.61 -19.66 20.06
N TYR A 84 17.80 -19.06 20.11
CA TYR A 84 18.76 -19.41 21.17
C TYR A 84 18.33 -18.84 22.53
N SER A 85 18.33 -19.67 23.57
CA SER A 85 18.09 -19.24 24.95
C SER A 85 19.32 -18.58 25.57
N VAL A 86 19.50 -17.29 25.28
CA VAL A 86 20.55 -16.43 25.87
C VAL A 86 19.99 -15.69 27.09
N THR A 87 20.63 -15.79 28.25
CA THR A 87 20.20 -15.07 29.47
C THR A 87 20.30 -13.55 29.31
N SER A 88 19.30 -12.82 29.81
CA SER A 88 19.33 -11.35 29.89
C SER A 88 20.31 -10.83 30.94
N ASP A 89 20.86 -11.70 31.80
CA ASP A 89 21.88 -11.33 32.79
C ASP A 89 23.16 -10.77 32.17
N VAL A 90 23.40 -11.01 30.87
CA VAL A 90 24.53 -10.44 30.12
C VAL A 90 24.53 -8.90 30.19
N PHE A 91 23.39 -8.27 30.43
CA PHE A 91 23.28 -6.82 30.54
C PHE A 91 23.62 -6.27 31.94
N ASN A 92 23.76 -7.11 32.96
CA ASN A 92 24.10 -6.67 34.33
C ASN A 92 25.44 -5.92 34.38
N LYS A 93 26.39 -6.24 33.50
CA LYS A 93 27.70 -5.55 33.45
C LYS A 93 27.62 -4.08 33.02
N PHE A 94 26.47 -3.65 32.49
CA PHE A 94 26.21 -2.25 32.09
C PHE A 94 25.43 -1.48 33.17
N LYS A 95 25.14 -2.10 34.30
CA LYS A 95 24.52 -1.45 35.45
C LYS A 95 25.55 -0.85 36.40
N ASP A 96 25.16 0.22 37.07
CA ASP A 96 25.95 0.85 38.14
C ASP A 96 25.78 0.12 39.49
N GLU A 97 26.51 0.58 40.51
CA GLU A 97 26.41 0.04 41.87
C GLU A 97 25.00 0.18 42.49
N GLY A 98 24.18 1.10 41.97
CA GLY A 98 22.79 1.30 42.36
C GLY A 98 21.82 0.35 41.67
N GLY A 99 22.28 -0.49 40.75
CA GLY A 99 21.48 -1.46 40.00
C GLY A 99 20.72 -0.88 38.81
N SER A 100 20.95 0.38 38.45
CA SER A 100 20.38 1.04 37.26
C SER A 100 21.35 0.98 36.09
N PHE A 101 20.87 1.09 34.85
CA PHE A 101 21.77 1.24 33.70
C PHE A 101 22.63 2.50 33.84
N SER A 102 23.93 2.33 33.65
CA SER A 102 24.92 3.38 33.91
C SER A 102 24.69 4.59 33.00
N SER A 103 24.69 5.79 33.59
CA SER A 103 24.64 7.05 32.82
C SER A 103 25.87 7.25 31.93
N ALA A 104 26.94 6.48 32.10
CA ALA A 104 28.09 6.53 31.19
C ALA A 104 27.78 5.99 29.79
N LEU A 105 26.65 5.29 29.61
CA LEU A 105 26.23 4.73 28.32
C LEU A 105 25.54 5.75 27.41
N THR A 106 25.20 6.94 27.93
CA THR A 106 24.31 7.88 27.24
C THR A 106 24.88 8.45 25.95
N ASP A 107 26.19 8.43 25.78
CA ASP A 107 26.88 8.93 24.58
C ASP A 107 27.01 7.86 23.48
N ASP A 108 26.79 6.56 23.79
CA ASP A 108 26.86 5.46 22.83
C ASP A 108 25.49 5.23 22.16
N VAL A 109 25.13 6.13 21.24
CA VAL A 109 23.86 6.09 20.50
C VAL A 109 23.63 4.75 19.80
N LYS A 110 24.69 4.17 19.23
CA LYS A 110 24.62 2.89 18.50
C LYS A 110 24.38 1.72 19.47
N GLY A 111 25.05 1.72 20.61
CA GLY A 111 24.82 0.77 21.69
C GLY A 111 23.41 0.88 22.28
N LEU A 112 22.92 2.10 22.53
CA LEU A 112 21.57 2.34 23.04
C LEU A 112 20.50 1.85 22.06
N LEU A 113 20.64 2.13 20.77
CA LEU A 113 19.73 1.64 19.73
C LEU A 113 19.74 0.12 19.63
N SER A 114 20.92 -0.50 19.72
CA SER A 114 21.06 -1.96 19.71
C SER A 114 20.39 -2.59 20.94
N LEU A 115 20.61 -2.02 22.14
CA LEU A 115 19.99 -2.46 23.38
C LEU A 115 18.47 -2.28 23.35
N TYR A 116 17.97 -1.14 22.85
CA TYR A 116 16.55 -0.88 22.68
C TYR A 116 15.90 -2.00 21.86
N ASN A 117 16.42 -2.28 20.67
CA ASN A 117 15.88 -3.33 19.81
C ASN A 117 16.00 -4.74 20.41
N ALA A 118 17.10 -5.03 21.11
CA ALA A 118 17.34 -6.30 21.79
C ALA A 118 16.34 -6.53 22.94
N ALA A 119 16.02 -5.49 23.71
CA ALA A 119 15.19 -5.60 24.89
C ALA A 119 13.73 -6.00 24.59
N TYR A 120 13.23 -5.71 23.38
CA TYR A 120 11.91 -6.18 22.94
C TYR A 120 11.82 -7.69 22.68
N LEU A 121 12.92 -8.44 22.80
CA LEU A 121 12.92 -9.91 22.82
C LEU A 121 12.78 -10.50 24.23
N GLY A 122 12.43 -9.68 25.23
CA GLY A 122 12.23 -10.15 26.60
C GLY A 122 11.05 -11.09 26.75
N THR A 123 11.18 -11.99 27.72
CA THR A 123 10.11 -12.89 28.16
C THR A 123 9.67 -12.54 29.59
N HIS A 124 8.67 -13.26 30.12
CA HIS A 124 8.21 -13.04 31.49
C HIS A 124 9.33 -13.27 32.52
N GLY A 125 9.43 -12.36 33.50
CA GLY A 125 10.42 -12.41 34.57
C GLY A 125 11.73 -11.68 34.28
N GLU A 126 11.94 -11.20 33.04
CA GLU A 126 13.17 -10.50 32.64
C GLU A 126 13.07 -8.97 32.84
N THR A 127 12.91 -8.53 34.08
CA THR A 127 12.70 -7.10 34.41
C THR A 127 13.83 -6.19 33.94
N ILE A 128 15.06 -6.73 33.81
CA ILE A 128 16.20 -6.00 33.24
C ILE A 128 15.95 -5.49 31.82
N LEU A 129 15.15 -6.19 31.02
CA LEU A 129 14.83 -5.79 29.66
C LEU A 129 13.74 -4.72 29.64
N ASP A 130 12.76 -4.79 30.55
CA ASP A 130 11.77 -3.71 30.74
C ASP A 130 12.47 -2.40 31.17
N GLU A 131 13.42 -2.49 32.10
CA GLU A 131 14.28 -1.37 32.51
C GLU A 131 15.12 -0.84 31.34
N ALA A 132 15.68 -1.73 30.52
CA ALA A 132 16.47 -1.37 29.34
C ALA A 132 15.63 -0.61 28.31
N ILE A 133 14.38 -1.04 28.04
CA ILE A 133 13.46 -0.33 27.14
C ILE A 133 13.21 1.09 27.67
N SER A 134 12.90 1.23 28.96
CA SER A 134 12.64 2.55 29.57
C SER A 134 13.86 3.47 29.46
N PHE A 135 15.04 2.97 29.86
CA PHE A 135 16.31 3.70 29.81
C PHE A 135 16.65 4.15 28.40
N THR A 136 16.72 3.20 27.46
CA THR A 136 17.14 3.49 26.07
C THR A 136 16.13 4.37 25.35
N ARG A 137 14.82 4.16 25.51
CA ARG A 137 13.77 4.99 24.88
C ARG A 137 13.90 6.45 25.32
N SER A 138 14.06 6.70 26.63
CA SER A 138 14.20 8.06 27.16
C SER A 138 15.40 8.78 26.55
N HIS A 139 16.56 8.11 26.51
CA HIS A 139 17.78 8.71 25.97
C HIS A 139 17.71 8.90 24.46
N LEU A 140 17.30 7.89 23.68
CA LEU A 140 17.17 7.99 22.23
C LEU A 140 16.20 9.08 21.81
N THR A 141 15.05 9.21 22.50
CA THR A 141 14.07 10.28 22.25
C THR A 141 14.66 11.67 22.50
N SER A 142 15.48 11.82 23.54
CA SER A 142 16.08 13.12 23.88
C SER A 142 17.12 13.59 22.87
N MET A 143 17.86 12.66 22.25
CA MET A 143 18.98 12.99 21.36
C MET A 143 18.61 12.97 19.87
N VAL A 144 17.48 12.37 19.47
CA VAL A 144 17.17 12.10 18.05
C VAL A 144 17.23 13.35 17.17
N HIS A 145 16.84 14.51 17.70
CA HIS A 145 16.87 15.79 16.98
C HIS A 145 18.27 16.38 16.79
N ASP A 146 19.25 15.94 17.60
CA ASP A 146 20.64 16.38 17.54
C ASP A 146 21.51 15.43 16.69
N LEU A 147 20.97 14.29 16.26
CA LEU A 147 21.67 13.32 15.41
C LEU A 147 21.60 13.74 13.93
N ASN A 148 22.64 13.38 13.17
CA ASN A 148 22.64 13.54 11.72
C ASN A 148 22.10 12.28 11.02
N PRO A 149 21.44 12.41 9.86
CA PRO A 149 21.17 11.29 8.97
C PRO A 149 22.48 10.60 8.53
N PRO A 150 22.48 9.27 8.28
CA PRO A 150 21.31 8.38 8.29
C PRO A 150 20.93 7.83 9.69
N LEU A 151 21.76 8.05 10.71
CA LEU A 151 21.55 7.52 12.06
C LEU A 151 20.29 8.08 12.73
N ALA A 152 20.03 9.38 12.58
CA ALA A 152 18.81 10.01 13.09
C ALA A 152 17.53 9.35 12.55
N THR A 153 17.53 9.00 11.26
CA THR A 153 16.44 8.31 10.58
C THR A 153 16.23 6.90 11.15
N LEU A 154 17.32 6.16 11.35
CA LEU A 154 17.27 4.81 11.92
C LEU A 154 16.74 4.81 13.37
N VAL A 155 17.19 5.76 14.19
CA VAL A 155 16.70 5.93 15.57
C VAL A 155 15.21 6.29 15.57
N SER A 156 14.79 7.20 14.71
CA SER A 156 13.37 7.59 14.57
C SER A 156 12.50 6.39 14.19
N LEU A 157 12.95 5.58 13.23
CA LEU A 157 12.23 4.38 12.77
C LEU A 157 12.06 3.35 13.90
N ALA A 158 13.12 3.11 14.68
CA ALA A 158 13.05 2.16 15.80
C ALA A 158 12.20 2.68 16.97
N LEU A 159 12.30 3.98 17.29
CA LEU A 159 11.44 4.61 18.31
C LEU A 159 9.97 4.60 17.91
N GLU A 160 9.71 4.74 16.61
CA GLU A 160 8.37 4.55 16.08
C GLU A 160 7.94 3.10 16.30
N THR A 161 8.58 2.12 15.65
CA THR A 161 8.27 0.70 15.84
C THR A 161 9.57 -0.06 16.12
N PRO A 162 9.70 -0.74 17.27
CA PRO A 162 10.91 -1.50 17.57
C PRO A 162 11.11 -2.61 16.53
N LEU A 163 12.36 -2.97 16.25
CA LEU A 163 12.70 -3.91 15.18
C LEU A 163 11.98 -5.26 15.35
N ARG A 164 11.87 -5.76 16.58
CA ARG A 164 11.17 -7.03 16.89
C ARG A 164 9.69 -7.02 16.49
N ARG A 165 9.05 -5.85 16.45
CA ARG A 165 7.63 -5.67 16.11
C ARG A 165 7.40 -5.10 14.71
N SER A 166 8.48 -4.75 14.00
CA SER A 166 8.39 -4.12 12.68
C SER A 166 8.09 -5.13 11.56
N ILE A 167 7.28 -4.72 10.59
CA ILE A 167 7.06 -5.50 9.35
C ILE A 167 8.38 -5.53 8.58
N LYS A 168 8.94 -6.73 8.40
CA LYS A 168 10.27 -6.92 7.78
C LYS A 168 10.41 -6.17 6.45
N ARG A 169 9.43 -6.35 5.56
CA ARG A 169 9.53 -5.83 4.19
C ARG A 169 9.42 -4.31 4.13
N LEU A 170 8.57 -3.72 4.97
CA LEU A 170 8.45 -2.26 5.09
C LEU A 170 9.72 -1.67 5.73
N PHE A 171 10.24 -2.30 6.78
CA PHE A 171 11.50 -1.89 7.40
C PHE A 171 12.65 -1.91 6.38
N ALA A 172 12.79 -3.00 5.61
CA ALA A 172 13.79 -3.12 4.56
C ALA A 172 13.70 -2.00 3.52
N ARG A 173 12.48 -1.61 3.12
CA ARG A 173 12.25 -0.51 2.18
C ARG A 173 12.83 0.81 2.68
N HIS A 174 12.72 1.11 3.96
CA HIS A 174 13.33 2.29 4.58
C HIS A 174 14.83 2.11 4.77
N TYR A 175 15.25 0.93 5.24
CA TYR A 175 16.64 0.63 5.54
C TYR A 175 17.56 0.66 4.31
N ILE A 176 17.06 0.31 3.11
CA ILE A 176 17.83 0.43 1.85
C ILE A 176 18.39 1.86 1.67
N SER A 177 17.58 2.89 1.93
CA SER A 177 18.02 4.29 1.82
C SER A 177 19.03 4.67 2.90
N ILE A 178 18.81 4.21 4.14
CA ILE A 178 19.73 4.41 5.27
C ILE A 178 21.09 3.78 4.95
N TYR A 179 21.10 2.51 4.55
CA TYR A 179 22.31 1.75 4.21
C TYR A 179 23.06 2.32 3.01
N GLN A 180 22.36 2.90 2.03
CA GLN A 180 22.98 3.59 0.90
C GLN A 180 23.82 4.81 1.33
N GLU A 181 23.49 5.46 2.44
CA GLU A 181 24.21 6.61 2.98
C GLU A 181 25.30 6.20 3.99
N GLU A 182 25.32 4.94 4.43
CA GLU A 182 26.31 4.48 5.40
C GLU A 182 27.73 4.47 4.83
N PRO A 183 28.73 5.03 5.55
CA PRO A 183 30.13 5.00 5.13
C PRO A 183 30.72 3.59 5.04
N THR A 184 30.19 2.66 5.84
CA THR A 184 30.66 1.28 5.94
C THR A 184 29.90 0.31 5.03
N ARG A 185 29.05 0.84 4.13
CA ARG A 185 28.24 0.00 3.25
C ARG A 185 29.12 -0.88 2.36
N ASN A 186 28.61 -2.08 2.08
CA ASN A 186 29.11 -2.96 1.05
C ASN A 186 28.25 -2.79 -0.21
N ASP A 187 28.87 -2.35 -1.31
CA ASP A 187 28.16 -2.06 -2.57
C ASP A 187 27.58 -3.32 -3.23
N GLU A 188 28.18 -4.50 -3.07
CA GLU A 188 27.62 -5.76 -3.58
C GLU A 188 26.33 -6.12 -2.83
N ILE A 189 26.30 -5.95 -1.50
CA ILE A 189 25.10 -6.15 -0.69
C ILE A 189 24.03 -5.09 -1.01
N LEU A 190 24.41 -3.83 -1.23
CA LEU A 190 23.46 -2.78 -1.61
C LEU A 190 22.85 -3.06 -2.99
N GLU A 191 23.64 -3.57 -3.94
CA GLU A 191 23.16 -3.92 -5.28
C GLU A 191 22.15 -5.06 -5.24
N LEU A 192 22.19 -5.96 -4.23
CA LEU A 192 21.14 -6.96 -3.99
C LEU A 192 19.76 -6.38 -3.70
N LYS A 193 19.58 -5.06 -3.61
CA LYS A 193 18.26 -4.42 -3.73
C LYS A 193 17.54 -4.78 -5.04
N LEU A 194 18.22 -5.35 -6.04
CA LEU A 194 17.60 -6.02 -7.18
C LEU A 194 16.55 -7.07 -6.76
N ASP A 195 16.82 -7.85 -5.71
CA ASP A 195 15.84 -8.76 -5.10
C ASP A 195 14.57 -8.03 -4.71
N PHE A 196 14.71 -6.80 -4.19
CA PHE A 196 13.57 -6.00 -3.77
C PHE A 196 12.62 -5.74 -4.95
N HIS A 197 13.18 -5.31 -6.08
CA HIS A 197 12.43 -5.01 -7.31
C HIS A 197 11.80 -6.26 -7.93
N MET A 198 12.53 -7.38 -7.97
CA MET A 198 11.99 -8.63 -8.53
C MET A 198 10.78 -9.13 -7.75
N LEU A 199 10.87 -9.10 -6.42
CA LEU A 199 9.76 -9.45 -5.55
C LEU A 199 8.59 -8.48 -5.71
N GLN A 200 8.83 -7.17 -5.82
CA GLN A 200 7.75 -6.22 -6.04
C GLN A 200 7.03 -6.44 -7.38
N SER A 201 7.75 -6.84 -8.44
CA SER A 201 7.14 -7.26 -9.70
C SER A 201 6.22 -8.47 -9.50
N LEU A 202 6.70 -9.51 -8.79
CA LEU A 202 5.90 -10.67 -8.43
C LEU A 202 4.65 -10.28 -7.62
N HIS A 203 4.80 -9.44 -6.60
CA HIS A 203 3.69 -9.03 -5.74
C HIS A 203 2.63 -8.23 -6.51
N ARG A 204 3.05 -7.36 -7.44
CA ARG A 204 2.13 -6.66 -8.36
C ARG A 204 1.40 -7.63 -9.29
N GLN A 205 2.09 -8.66 -9.78
CA GLN A 205 1.45 -9.69 -10.59
C GLN A 205 0.44 -10.48 -9.78
N GLU A 206 0.77 -10.91 -8.56
CA GLU A 206 -0.14 -11.60 -7.65
C GLU A 206 -1.36 -10.73 -7.33
N LEU A 207 -1.17 -9.46 -6.98
CA LEU A 207 -2.27 -8.54 -6.73
C LEU A 207 -3.13 -8.33 -7.98
N LYS A 208 -2.52 -8.21 -9.16
CA LYS A 208 -3.25 -8.14 -10.44
C LYS A 208 -4.03 -9.41 -10.68
N ASP A 209 -3.47 -10.58 -10.41
CA ASP A 209 -4.15 -11.87 -10.58
C ASP A 209 -5.29 -12.03 -9.57
N ILE A 210 -5.11 -11.59 -8.32
CA ILE A 210 -6.18 -11.54 -7.31
C ILE A 210 -7.26 -10.57 -7.77
N CYS A 211 -6.94 -9.34 -8.15
CA CYS A 211 -7.92 -8.41 -8.67
C CYS A 211 -8.63 -9.01 -9.88
N MET A 212 -7.90 -9.45 -10.91
CA MET A 212 -8.49 -10.02 -12.12
C MET A 212 -9.33 -11.27 -11.83
N ARG A 213 -8.92 -12.18 -10.93
CA ARG A 213 -9.63 -13.42 -10.59
C ARG A 213 -10.71 -13.24 -9.56
N VAL A 214 -10.56 -12.36 -8.58
CA VAL A 214 -11.65 -11.98 -7.66
C VAL A 214 -12.68 -11.21 -8.48
N PHE A 215 -12.30 -10.30 -9.38
CA PHE A 215 -13.20 -9.74 -10.39
C PHE A 215 -13.77 -10.80 -11.33
N PHE A 216 -13.01 -11.81 -11.80
CA PHE A 216 -13.52 -12.91 -12.65
C PHE A 216 -14.45 -13.86 -11.87
N VAL A 217 -14.18 -14.19 -10.62
CA VAL A 217 -15.01 -15.07 -9.78
C VAL A 217 -16.22 -14.31 -9.24
N LEU A 218 -16.14 -12.97 -9.13
CA LEU A 218 -17.29 -12.09 -8.95
C LEU A 218 -18.04 -11.77 -10.26
N HIS A 219 -17.45 -11.93 -11.47
CA HIS A 219 -18.05 -11.49 -12.74
C HIS A 219 -18.05 -12.52 -13.90
N LEU A 220 -17.71 -13.80 -13.74
CA LEU A 220 -17.77 -14.76 -14.85
C LEU A 220 -19.13 -15.43 -15.02
N TYR A 221 -20.10 -14.59 -15.37
CA TYR A 221 -21.18 -14.89 -16.31
C TYR A 221 -21.26 -13.74 -17.35
N VAL A 222 -20.15 -13.43 -18.03
CA VAL A 222 -20.11 -12.33 -19.00
C VAL A 222 -19.93 -12.86 -20.41
N LEU A 223 -21.07 -13.12 -21.07
CA LEU A 223 -21.32 -12.82 -22.49
C LEU A 223 -22.80 -12.96 -22.91
N ALA A 224 -23.70 -13.41 -22.03
CA ALA A 224 -25.13 -13.57 -22.39
C ALA A 224 -26.11 -12.63 -21.67
N TRP A 225 -25.74 -11.98 -20.56
CA TRP A 225 -26.73 -11.34 -19.67
C TRP A 225 -26.23 -10.03 -19.03
N TRP A 226 -25.58 -9.17 -19.81
CA TRP A 226 -25.11 -7.84 -19.37
C TRP A 226 -26.24 -6.80 -19.17
N LYS A 227 -27.44 -7.25 -18.77
CA LYS A 227 -28.58 -6.38 -18.46
C LYS A 227 -29.18 -6.55 -17.06
N ASP A 228 -28.78 -7.55 -16.27
CA ASP A 228 -29.25 -7.72 -14.89
C ASP A 228 -28.19 -8.42 -14.03
N LEU A 229 -27.66 -7.71 -13.03
CA LEU A 229 -27.00 -8.09 -11.76
C LEU A 229 -25.74 -7.24 -11.50
N ALA A 230 -25.66 -6.29 -10.55
CA ALA A 230 -26.17 -6.18 -9.17
C ALA A 230 -25.35 -6.93 -8.11
N LEU A 231 -24.06 -6.60 -8.00
CA LEU A 231 -23.25 -6.86 -6.79
C LEU A 231 -22.99 -5.58 -5.98
N THR A 232 -22.77 -4.46 -6.68
CA THR A 232 -22.71 -3.12 -6.08
C THR A 232 -24.07 -2.62 -5.55
N LYS A 233 -25.18 -3.28 -5.94
CA LYS A 233 -26.53 -2.96 -5.42
C LYS A 233 -27.00 -3.82 -4.25
N THR A 234 -26.42 -5.01 -4.00
CA THR A 234 -26.88 -5.97 -2.98
C THR A 234 -26.03 -5.97 -1.71
N LEU A 235 -24.75 -5.60 -1.78
CA LEU A 235 -23.84 -5.47 -0.63
C LEU A 235 -23.19 -4.08 -0.57
N SER A 236 -23.92 -3.01 -0.88
CA SER A 236 -23.40 -1.64 -0.87
C SER A 236 -22.88 -1.15 0.50
N PHE A 237 -23.12 -1.94 1.55
CA PHE A 237 -22.65 -1.69 2.91
C PHE A 237 -21.22 -2.21 3.15
N ALA A 238 -20.74 -3.17 2.37
CA ALA A 238 -19.48 -3.87 2.62
C ALA A 238 -18.26 -3.08 2.12
N ARG A 239 -17.15 -3.17 2.85
CA ARG A 239 -15.89 -2.46 2.56
C ARG A 239 -15.15 -3.14 1.39
N GLU A 240 -14.80 -2.37 0.36
CA GLU A 240 -13.89 -2.84 -0.69
C GLU A 240 -12.42 -2.74 -0.22
N ARG A 241 -11.79 -3.86 0.17
CA ARG A 241 -10.44 -3.90 0.77
C ARG A 241 -9.47 -4.91 0.15
N VAL A 242 -9.54 -5.11 -1.17
CA VAL A 242 -8.73 -6.13 -1.87
C VAL A 242 -7.22 -5.86 -1.77
N VAL A 243 -6.80 -4.60 -1.96
CA VAL A 243 -5.38 -4.22 -1.91
C VAL A 243 -4.85 -4.30 -0.48
N GLU A 244 -5.65 -3.84 0.48
CA GLU A 244 -5.36 -3.87 1.90
C GLU A 244 -5.25 -5.31 2.43
N ALA A 245 -6.17 -6.19 2.03
CA ALA A 245 -6.14 -7.61 2.36
C ALA A 245 -4.85 -8.29 1.84
N TYR A 246 -4.45 -7.97 0.60
CA TYR A 246 -3.20 -8.47 0.05
C TYR A 246 -1.97 -7.90 0.77
N TYR A 247 -1.95 -6.60 1.07
CA TYR A 247 -0.90 -5.95 1.86
C TYR A 247 -0.73 -6.64 3.22
N TRP A 248 -1.84 -7.00 3.86
CA TRP A 248 -1.83 -7.67 5.16
C TRP A 248 -1.11 -9.02 5.09
N ILE A 249 -1.45 -9.84 4.09
CA ILE A 249 -0.81 -11.13 3.85
C ILE A 249 0.66 -10.98 3.40
N LEU A 250 0.99 -9.92 2.65
CA LEU A 250 2.37 -9.66 2.29
C LEU A 250 3.26 -9.35 3.51
N GLY A 251 2.68 -8.80 4.57
CA GLY A 251 3.34 -8.63 5.87
C GLY A 251 3.68 -9.96 6.56
N VAL A 252 2.96 -11.04 6.24
CA VAL A 252 3.12 -12.38 6.83
C VAL A 252 4.24 -13.18 6.14
N TYR A 253 4.34 -13.13 4.82
CA TYR A 253 5.47 -13.70 4.07
C TYR A 253 5.64 -13.00 2.72
N TYR A 254 6.84 -12.52 2.44
CA TYR A 254 7.15 -11.75 1.23
C TYR A 254 8.01 -12.53 0.22
N GLU A 255 8.53 -13.68 0.64
CA GLU A 255 9.48 -14.52 -0.08
C GLU A 255 8.81 -15.17 -1.31
N PRO A 256 9.55 -15.40 -2.42
CA PRO A 256 8.93 -15.80 -3.68
C PRO A 256 8.28 -17.19 -3.62
N GLN A 257 8.82 -18.12 -2.82
CA GLN A 257 8.27 -19.48 -2.65
C GLN A 257 6.86 -19.51 -2.05
N PHE A 258 6.46 -18.45 -1.33
CA PHE A 258 5.14 -18.35 -0.71
C PHE A 258 4.09 -17.64 -1.58
N SER A 259 4.36 -17.46 -2.88
CA SER A 259 3.44 -16.84 -3.83
C SER A 259 2.05 -17.47 -3.82
N ARG A 260 1.98 -18.82 -3.94
CA ARG A 260 0.72 -19.56 -3.86
C ARG A 260 0.00 -19.31 -2.53
N ALA A 261 0.72 -19.37 -1.42
CA ALA A 261 0.17 -19.13 -0.09
C ALA A 261 -0.41 -17.71 0.04
N ARG A 262 0.28 -16.69 -0.49
CA ARG A 262 -0.20 -15.29 -0.45
C ARG A 262 -1.51 -15.12 -1.17
N VAL A 263 -1.62 -15.66 -2.38
CA VAL A 263 -2.83 -15.54 -3.19
C VAL A 263 -4.01 -16.23 -2.51
N MET A 264 -3.80 -17.45 -1.98
CA MET A 264 -4.85 -18.19 -1.29
C MET A 264 -5.29 -17.51 0.00
N ALA A 265 -4.36 -17.08 0.85
CA ALA A 265 -4.67 -16.42 2.12
C ALA A 265 -5.32 -15.05 1.91
N ALA A 266 -4.90 -14.27 0.91
CA ALA A 266 -5.50 -12.97 0.60
C ALA A 266 -6.98 -13.11 0.19
N LYS A 267 -7.32 -14.15 -0.59
CA LYS A 267 -8.74 -14.45 -0.89
C LYS A 267 -9.53 -14.71 0.39
N ILE A 268 -8.99 -15.49 1.32
CA ILE A 268 -9.67 -15.78 2.60
C ILE A 268 -9.84 -14.51 3.44
N VAL A 269 -8.84 -13.63 3.50
CA VAL A 269 -8.95 -12.34 4.19
C VAL A 269 -10.09 -11.50 3.60
N ILE A 270 -10.19 -11.40 2.27
CA ILE A 270 -11.26 -10.65 1.61
C ILE A 270 -12.64 -11.19 2.01
N PHE A 271 -12.83 -12.51 1.98
CA PHE A 271 -14.10 -13.13 2.41
C PHE A 271 -14.38 -12.95 3.89
N THR A 272 -13.33 -12.95 4.72
CA THR A 272 -13.46 -12.72 6.16
C THR A 272 -13.93 -11.30 6.43
N THR A 273 -13.41 -10.30 5.72
CA THR A 273 -13.86 -8.90 5.81
C THR A 273 -15.31 -8.72 5.40
N LEU A 274 -15.74 -9.39 4.33
CA LEU A 274 -17.15 -9.36 3.91
C LEU A 274 -18.04 -10.06 4.94
N LEU A 275 -17.56 -11.16 5.54
CA LEU A 275 -18.27 -11.87 6.59
C LEU A 275 -18.45 -10.97 7.81
N ASP A 276 -17.37 -10.32 8.27
CA ASP A 276 -17.33 -9.32 9.34
C ASP A 276 -18.39 -8.22 9.12
N ASP A 277 -18.39 -7.57 7.95
CA ASP A 277 -19.36 -6.53 7.61
C ASP A 277 -20.82 -7.01 7.64
N ILE A 278 -21.06 -8.28 7.26
CA ILE A 278 -22.41 -8.87 7.30
C ILE A 278 -22.88 -9.05 8.74
N TYR A 279 -22.05 -9.61 9.63
CA TYR A 279 -22.44 -9.84 11.02
C TYR A 279 -22.54 -8.53 11.80
N ASP A 280 -21.57 -7.64 11.64
CA ASP A 280 -21.43 -6.45 12.48
C ASP A 280 -22.40 -5.32 12.09
N ASP A 281 -22.56 -5.06 10.79
CA ASP A 281 -23.21 -3.83 10.30
C ASP A 281 -24.59 -4.06 9.68
N TYR A 282 -24.90 -5.26 9.15
CA TYR A 282 -26.03 -5.40 8.23
C TYR A 282 -27.07 -6.47 8.57
N SER A 283 -26.66 -7.69 8.91
CA SER A 283 -27.61 -8.78 9.15
C SER A 283 -28.37 -8.61 10.47
N THR A 284 -29.66 -8.93 10.45
CA THR A 284 -30.43 -9.16 11.68
C THR A 284 -29.96 -10.44 12.36
N LEU A 285 -30.16 -10.57 13.68
CA LEU A 285 -29.76 -11.79 14.41
C LEU A 285 -30.33 -13.08 13.80
N GLU A 286 -31.58 -13.06 13.33
CA GLU A 286 -32.17 -14.22 12.64
C GLU A 286 -31.44 -14.55 11.32
N GLU A 287 -31.07 -13.54 10.54
CA GLU A 287 -30.30 -13.73 9.30
C GLU A 287 -28.87 -14.20 9.58
N SER A 288 -28.22 -13.66 10.62
CA SER A 288 -26.91 -14.09 11.10
C SER A 288 -26.93 -15.57 11.52
N GLN A 289 -27.99 -16.02 12.21
CA GLN A 289 -28.17 -17.43 12.57
C GLN A 289 -28.32 -18.31 11.32
N LEU A 290 -29.14 -17.90 10.35
CA LEU A 290 -29.31 -18.64 9.09
C LEU A 290 -28.00 -18.77 8.31
N LEU A 291 -27.22 -17.69 8.23
CA LEU A 291 -25.90 -17.69 7.61
C LEU A 291 -24.92 -18.60 8.36
N THR A 292 -24.90 -18.50 9.69
CA THR A 292 -24.07 -19.36 10.55
C THR A 292 -24.40 -20.83 10.29
N ASP A 293 -25.68 -21.21 10.33
CA ASP A 293 -26.13 -22.58 10.09
C ASP A 293 -25.75 -23.09 8.69
N ALA A 294 -25.86 -22.23 7.67
CA ALA A 294 -25.45 -22.57 6.31
C ALA A 294 -23.94 -22.82 6.22
N ILE A 295 -23.12 -21.99 6.88
CA ILE A 295 -21.67 -22.17 6.99
C ILE A 295 -21.33 -23.45 7.78
N GLN A 296 -22.03 -23.74 8.88
CA GLN A 296 -21.81 -24.98 9.64
C GLN A 296 -22.06 -26.23 8.79
N ARG A 297 -23.11 -26.22 7.96
CA ARG A 297 -23.42 -27.32 7.02
C ARG A 297 -22.41 -27.41 5.88
N TRP A 298 -21.97 -26.27 5.34
CA TRP A 298 -21.04 -26.18 4.21
C TRP A 298 -21.54 -26.89 2.94
N GLU A 299 -22.84 -26.79 2.67
CA GLU A 299 -23.54 -27.42 1.52
C GLU A 299 -24.10 -26.34 0.59
N PHE A 300 -24.04 -26.55 -0.73
CA PHE A 300 -24.57 -25.59 -1.71
C PHE A 300 -26.08 -25.41 -1.55
N GLU A 301 -26.80 -26.47 -1.21
CA GLU A 301 -28.24 -26.51 -1.00
C GLU A 301 -28.69 -25.66 0.20
N ALA A 302 -27.79 -25.32 1.12
CA ALA A 302 -28.11 -24.43 2.24
C ALA A 302 -28.45 -23.00 1.78
N VAL A 303 -28.05 -22.61 0.56
CA VAL A 303 -28.33 -21.29 -0.03
C VAL A 303 -29.82 -20.97 -0.11
N ASP A 304 -30.67 -21.98 -0.29
CA ASP A 304 -32.12 -21.78 -0.47
C ASP A 304 -32.80 -21.22 0.80
N GLN A 305 -32.13 -21.35 1.96
CA GLN A 305 -32.63 -20.87 3.25
C GLN A 305 -32.17 -19.44 3.55
N LEU A 306 -31.24 -18.88 2.76
CA LEU A 306 -30.66 -17.57 3.00
C LEU A 306 -31.51 -16.44 2.36
N PRO A 307 -31.51 -15.25 2.96
CA PRO A 307 -32.00 -14.03 2.32
C PRO A 307 -31.32 -13.80 0.97
N GLU A 308 -32.06 -13.22 0.01
CA GLU A 308 -31.60 -13.08 -1.38
C GLU A 308 -30.24 -12.38 -1.52
N TYR A 309 -29.95 -11.38 -0.68
CA TYR A 309 -28.69 -10.64 -0.70
C TYR A 309 -27.48 -11.46 -0.18
N LEU A 310 -27.72 -12.48 0.67
CA LEU A 310 -26.67 -13.34 1.24
C LEU A 310 -26.37 -14.56 0.37
N LYS A 311 -27.29 -14.96 -0.51
CA LYS A 311 -27.14 -16.16 -1.35
C LYS A 311 -25.87 -16.12 -2.18
N ASP A 312 -25.65 -15.01 -2.86
CA ASP A 312 -24.49 -14.85 -3.73
C ASP A 312 -23.17 -14.86 -2.95
N PHE A 313 -23.11 -14.17 -1.81
CA PHE A 313 -21.97 -14.19 -0.91
C PHE A 313 -21.63 -15.63 -0.48
N PHE A 314 -22.62 -16.37 0.03
CA PHE A 314 -22.43 -17.73 0.51
C PHE A 314 -21.96 -18.67 -0.60
N LEU A 315 -22.57 -18.61 -1.79
CA LEU A 315 -22.13 -19.41 -2.94
C LEU A 315 -20.69 -19.09 -3.34
N LYS A 316 -20.31 -17.82 -3.33
CA LYS A 316 -18.94 -17.39 -3.67
C LYS A 316 -17.91 -17.86 -2.65
N LEU A 317 -18.25 -17.86 -1.37
CA LEU A 317 -17.41 -18.44 -0.32
C LEU A 317 -17.16 -19.93 -0.62
N LEU A 318 -18.21 -20.70 -0.90
CA LEU A 318 -18.10 -22.13 -1.21
C LEU A 318 -17.27 -22.38 -2.47
N ILE A 319 -17.55 -21.64 -3.55
CA ILE A 319 -16.82 -21.74 -4.83
C ILE A 319 -15.36 -21.40 -4.63
N THR A 320 -15.05 -20.33 -3.90
CA THR A 320 -13.65 -19.93 -3.65
C THR A 320 -12.91 -21.02 -2.89
N VAL A 321 -13.49 -21.58 -1.83
CA VAL A 321 -12.84 -22.68 -1.10
C VAL A 321 -12.69 -23.93 -1.97
N GLN A 322 -13.63 -24.19 -2.89
CA GLN A 322 -13.51 -25.27 -3.87
C GLN A 322 -12.41 -25.01 -4.92
N GLU A 323 -12.20 -23.77 -5.33
CA GLU A 323 -11.08 -23.38 -6.18
C GLU A 323 -9.75 -23.63 -5.48
N LEU A 324 -9.62 -23.21 -4.21
CA LEU A 324 -8.44 -23.49 -3.40
C LEU A 324 -8.17 -24.99 -3.35
N GLU A 325 -9.21 -25.81 -3.10
CA GLU A 325 -9.10 -27.27 -3.10
C GLU A 325 -8.65 -27.85 -4.45
N THR A 326 -9.04 -27.21 -5.55
CA THR A 326 -8.69 -27.65 -6.91
C THR A 326 -7.25 -27.30 -7.27
N GLU A 327 -6.70 -26.20 -6.73
CA GLU A 327 -5.30 -25.81 -6.90
C GLU A 327 -4.31 -26.66 -6.08
N LEU A 328 -4.81 -27.43 -5.11
CA LEU A 328 -4.01 -28.32 -4.25
C LEU A 328 -3.80 -29.71 -4.86
N ALA A 329 -2.62 -30.28 -4.64
CA ALA A 329 -2.35 -31.68 -4.96
C ALA A 329 -3.19 -32.62 -4.09
N ALA A 330 -3.38 -33.88 -4.51
CA ALA A 330 -4.29 -34.82 -3.84
C ALA A 330 -3.94 -35.04 -2.36
N GLU A 331 -2.64 -35.13 -2.07
CA GLU A 331 -2.07 -35.26 -0.73
C GLU A 331 -2.16 -33.97 0.11
N GLU A 332 -2.41 -32.81 -0.51
CA GLU A 332 -2.57 -31.52 0.17
C GLU A 332 -4.04 -31.20 0.50
N LYS A 333 -5.02 -31.94 -0.06
CA LYS A 333 -6.45 -31.59 0.07
C LYS A 333 -6.99 -31.65 1.49
N PHE A 334 -6.35 -32.38 2.40
CA PHE A 334 -6.73 -32.40 3.82
C PHE A 334 -6.67 -30.99 4.44
N ARG A 335 -5.84 -30.08 3.91
CA ARG A 335 -5.70 -28.70 4.40
C ARG A 335 -7.00 -27.92 4.35
N ILE A 336 -7.84 -28.22 3.37
CA ILE A 336 -9.16 -27.57 3.18
C ILE A 336 -10.13 -27.95 4.29
N PHE A 337 -10.03 -29.16 4.85
CA PHE A 337 -10.83 -29.53 6.02
C PHE A 337 -10.57 -28.57 7.18
N TYR A 338 -9.31 -28.33 7.53
CA TYR A 338 -8.95 -27.42 8.62
C TYR A 338 -9.36 -25.97 8.33
N LEU A 339 -9.20 -25.50 7.08
CA LEU A 339 -9.66 -24.17 6.68
C LEU A 339 -11.19 -24.03 6.88
N LYS A 340 -11.98 -25.05 6.48
CA LYS A 340 -13.44 -25.05 6.66
C LYS A 340 -13.81 -25.02 8.14
N GLU A 341 -13.17 -25.84 8.97
CA GLU A 341 -13.44 -25.85 10.42
C GLU A 341 -13.08 -24.52 11.09
N ALA A 342 -12.01 -23.87 10.64
CA ALA A 342 -11.63 -22.54 11.12
C ALA A 342 -12.65 -21.46 10.68
N LEU A 343 -13.15 -21.50 9.43
CA LEU A 343 -14.21 -20.60 8.95
C LEU A 343 -15.53 -20.80 9.71
N LYS A 344 -15.87 -22.05 10.05
CA LYS A 344 -17.02 -22.37 10.89
C LYS A 344 -16.88 -21.80 12.30
N SER A 345 -15.69 -21.93 12.88
CA SER A 345 -15.40 -21.38 14.22
C SER A 345 -15.50 -19.85 14.20
N GLN A 346 -14.98 -19.21 13.15
CA GLN A 346 -15.09 -17.76 12.93
C GLN A 346 -16.55 -17.30 12.87
N ALA A 347 -17.38 -17.94 12.02
CA ALA A 347 -18.79 -17.58 11.89
C ALA A 347 -19.55 -17.76 13.20
N GLY A 348 -19.23 -18.81 13.97
CA GLY A 348 -19.82 -19.02 15.29
C GLY A 348 -19.46 -17.91 16.29
N ALA A 349 -18.22 -17.42 16.28
CA ALA A 349 -17.78 -16.32 17.14
C ALA A 349 -18.43 -14.99 16.75
N TYR A 350 -18.51 -14.67 15.45
CA TYR A 350 -19.24 -13.48 14.97
C TYR A 350 -20.72 -13.50 15.32
N PHE A 351 -21.35 -14.67 15.24
CA PHE A 351 -22.75 -14.83 15.65
C PHE A 351 -22.94 -14.58 17.15
N GLU A 352 -22.03 -15.06 17.99
CA GLU A 352 -22.06 -14.81 19.44
C GLU A 352 -21.94 -13.32 19.77
N GLU A 353 -21.05 -12.59 19.09
CA GLU A 353 -20.92 -11.13 19.24
C GLU A 353 -22.18 -10.38 18.76
N SER A 354 -22.77 -10.82 17.65
CA SER A 354 -24.05 -10.30 17.15
C SER A 354 -25.17 -10.51 18.17
N ARG A 355 -25.19 -11.67 18.86
CA ARG A 355 -26.15 -11.94 19.93
C ARG A 355 -25.95 -11.00 21.11
N TRP A 356 -24.71 -10.73 21.52
CA TRP A 356 -24.44 -9.78 22.60
C TRP A 356 -24.93 -8.37 22.26
N ARG A 357 -24.71 -7.91 21.03
CA ARG A 357 -25.22 -6.61 20.54
C ARG A 357 -26.74 -6.54 20.67
N ASP A 358 -27.45 -7.50 20.08
CA ASP A 358 -28.92 -7.47 19.99
C ASP A 358 -29.60 -7.70 21.35
N GLU A 359 -28.99 -8.50 22.24
CA GLU A 359 -29.46 -8.69 23.62
C GLU A 359 -29.02 -7.55 24.56
N THR A 360 -28.21 -6.60 24.09
CA THR A 360 -27.55 -5.57 24.90
C THR A 360 -26.77 -6.15 26.09
N TYR A 361 -26.23 -7.36 25.91
CA TYR A 361 -25.43 -8.05 26.91
C TYR A 361 -24.01 -7.52 26.90
N ALA A 362 -23.51 -7.18 28.08
CA ALA A 362 -22.16 -6.68 28.27
C ALA A 362 -21.37 -7.67 29.14
N PRO A 363 -20.55 -8.54 28.53
CA PRO A 363 -19.82 -9.61 29.20
C PRO A 363 -18.74 -9.07 30.16
N THR A 364 -18.16 -9.97 30.96
CA THR A 364 -16.89 -9.68 31.67
C THR A 364 -15.73 -9.59 30.67
N LEU A 365 -14.61 -8.98 31.05
CA LEU A 365 -13.42 -8.91 30.18
C LEU A 365 -12.90 -10.30 29.80
N GLU A 366 -12.91 -11.26 30.73
CA GLU A 366 -12.51 -12.65 30.49
C GLU A 366 -13.45 -13.36 29.52
N GLU A 367 -14.76 -13.24 29.73
CA GLU A 367 -15.79 -13.81 28.85
C GLU A 367 -15.72 -13.19 27.45
N HIS A 368 -15.54 -11.87 27.36
CA HIS A 368 -15.35 -11.17 26.10
C HIS A 368 -14.13 -11.70 25.35
N LEU A 369 -12.96 -11.78 25.99
CA LEU A 369 -11.74 -12.27 25.36
C LEU A 369 -11.83 -13.74 24.95
N GLY A 370 -12.61 -14.55 25.68
CA GLY A 370 -12.87 -15.95 25.31
C GLY A 370 -13.58 -16.12 23.96
N VAL A 371 -14.38 -15.14 23.52
CA VAL A 371 -15.04 -15.14 22.20
C VAL A 371 -14.30 -14.26 21.21
N SER A 372 -13.90 -13.06 21.62
CA SER A 372 -13.36 -12.04 20.73
C SER A 372 -11.96 -12.34 20.21
N THR A 373 -11.21 -13.24 20.87
CA THR A 373 -9.97 -13.81 20.32
C THR A 373 -10.24 -14.81 19.18
N MET A 374 -11.43 -15.44 19.15
CA MET A 374 -11.87 -16.21 17.98
C MET A 374 -12.35 -15.28 16.88
N SER A 375 -13.20 -14.31 17.21
CA SER A 375 -13.77 -13.37 16.22
C SER A 375 -12.71 -12.43 15.60
N SER A 376 -11.53 -12.26 16.21
CA SER A 376 -10.42 -11.46 15.64
C SER A 376 -9.84 -12.06 14.36
N ALA A 377 -10.30 -13.26 13.96
CA ALA A 377 -9.86 -14.00 12.79
C ALA A 377 -8.40 -14.48 12.82
N CYS A 378 -7.64 -14.22 13.90
CA CYS A 378 -6.30 -14.77 14.06
C CYS A 378 -6.23 -16.31 14.00
N PRO A 379 -7.14 -17.08 14.64
CA PRO A 379 -7.13 -18.55 14.51
C PRO A 379 -7.47 -19.02 13.10
N LEU A 380 -8.40 -18.32 12.43
CA LEU A 380 -8.71 -18.56 11.03
C LEU A 380 -7.48 -18.31 10.14
N PHE A 381 -6.79 -17.20 10.33
CA PHE A 381 -5.60 -16.87 9.55
C PHE A 381 -4.43 -17.80 9.85
N ALA A 382 -4.27 -18.29 11.09
CA ALA A 382 -3.30 -19.34 11.40
C ALA A 382 -3.49 -20.60 10.53
N SER A 383 -4.74 -20.95 10.19
CA SER A 383 -5.03 -22.02 9.23
C SER A 383 -4.88 -21.58 7.78
N ALA A 384 -5.42 -20.41 7.41
CA ALA A 384 -5.45 -19.91 6.03
C ALA A 384 -4.04 -19.70 5.45
N ILE A 385 -3.10 -19.17 6.26
CA ILE A 385 -1.74 -18.90 5.83
C ILE A 385 -0.94 -20.18 5.57
N LEU A 386 -1.32 -21.33 6.17
CA LEU A 386 -0.68 -22.63 5.97
C LEU A 386 -1.14 -23.32 4.68
N VAL A 387 -2.35 -23.07 4.18
CA VAL A 387 -2.96 -23.83 3.06
C VAL A 387 -2.04 -23.97 1.86
N GLY A 388 -1.40 -22.87 1.46
CA GLY A 388 -0.49 -22.84 0.31
C GLY A 388 0.99 -23.01 0.64
N MET A 389 1.38 -23.20 1.91
CA MET A 389 2.76 -23.04 2.43
C MET A 389 3.68 -24.26 2.19
N GLY A 390 3.48 -24.97 1.08
CA GLY A 390 4.36 -26.05 0.61
C GLY A 390 4.51 -27.20 1.62
N GLU A 391 5.73 -27.69 1.80
CA GLU A 391 6.05 -28.85 2.65
C GLU A 391 5.88 -28.59 4.15
N VAL A 392 5.95 -27.33 4.59
CA VAL A 392 5.77 -26.94 6.01
C VAL A 392 4.34 -27.23 6.48
N ALA A 393 3.37 -27.16 5.56
CA ALA A 393 1.95 -27.35 5.82
C ALA A 393 1.55 -28.84 5.90
N THR A 394 2.12 -29.52 6.89
CA THR A 394 1.82 -30.91 7.26
C THR A 394 0.53 -31.00 8.07
N LYS A 395 0.00 -32.22 8.24
CA LYS A 395 -1.19 -32.42 9.07
C LYS A 395 -0.94 -32.03 10.52
N GLU A 396 0.23 -32.37 11.04
CA GLU A 396 0.69 -32.02 12.37
C GLU A 396 0.75 -30.49 12.56
N ALA A 397 1.10 -29.73 11.52
CA ALA A 397 1.12 -28.26 11.58
C ALA A 397 -0.30 -27.68 11.73
N PHE A 398 -1.27 -28.25 11.02
CA PHE A 398 -2.68 -27.86 11.17
C PHE A 398 -3.27 -28.29 12.51
N GLU A 399 -2.96 -29.50 12.99
CA GLU A 399 -3.38 -29.96 14.33
C GLU A 399 -2.78 -29.08 15.43
N TRP A 400 -1.51 -28.68 15.28
CA TRP A 400 -0.87 -27.73 16.17
C TRP A 400 -1.55 -26.36 16.14
N ALA A 401 -1.77 -25.76 14.96
CA ALA A 401 -2.43 -24.46 14.85
C ALA A 401 -3.88 -24.49 15.39
N ALA A 402 -4.62 -25.55 15.09
CA ALA A 402 -6.00 -25.76 15.55
C ALA A 402 -6.10 -26.04 17.05
N SER A 403 -5.03 -26.49 17.71
CA SER A 403 -4.97 -26.63 19.17
C SER A 403 -4.96 -25.30 19.91
N PHE A 404 -4.90 -24.18 19.17
CA PHE A 404 -4.84 -22.82 19.69
C PHE A 404 -3.67 -22.63 20.67
N PRO A 405 -2.42 -22.83 20.21
CA PRO A 405 -1.24 -22.76 21.05
C PRO A 405 -1.02 -21.31 21.52
N LYS A 406 -0.24 -21.16 22.59
CA LYS A 406 -0.07 -19.88 23.29
C LYS A 406 0.34 -18.71 22.38
N ILE A 407 1.17 -18.96 21.37
CA ILE A 407 1.54 -17.93 20.38
C ILE A 407 0.34 -17.45 19.54
N VAL A 408 -0.59 -18.34 19.16
CA VAL A 408 -1.80 -17.99 18.40
C VAL A 408 -2.77 -17.24 19.30
N GLU A 409 -2.93 -17.68 20.55
CA GLU A 409 -3.71 -16.98 21.58
C GLU A 409 -3.18 -15.56 21.81
N ALA A 410 -1.88 -15.41 22.06
CA ALA A 410 -1.24 -14.12 22.25
C ALA A 410 -1.36 -13.21 21.01
N SER A 411 -1.22 -13.77 19.80
CA SER A 411 -1.45 -13.04 18.54
C SER A 411 -2.88 -12.51 18.45
N ALA A 412 -3.86 -13.35 18.83
CA ALA A 412 -5.27 -13.00 18.83
C ALA A 412 -5.61 -11.90 19.84
N VAL A 413 -5.02 -11.98 21.04
CA VAL A 413 -5.14 -10.95 22.08
C VAL A 413 -4.59 -9.61 21.57
N ILE A 414 -3.40 -9.61 20.97
CA ILE A 414 -2.79 -8.38 20.43
C ILE A 414 -3.67 -7.78 19.34
N ALA A 415 -4.08 -8.59 18.35
CA ALA A 415 -4.90 -8.10 17.24
C ALA A 415 -6.23 -7.53 17.73
N ARG A 416 -6.95 -8.25 18.61
CA ARG A 416 -8.23 -7.83 19.16
C ARG A 416 -8.11 -6.55 19.99
N ILE A 417 -7.19 -6.52 20.95
CA ILE A 417 -7.05 -5.36 21.84
C ILE A 417 -6.61 -4.12 21.06
N MET A 418 -5.64 -4.23 20.16
CA MET A 418 -5.16 -3.08 19.39
C MET A 418 -6.25 -2.54 18.45
N ASN A 419 -7.04 -3.44 17.84
CA ASN A 419 -8.21 -3.06 17.05
C ASN A 419 -9.21 -2.29 17.91
N ASP A 420 -9.71 -2.90 18.99
CA ASP A 420 -10.73 -2.31 19.85
C ASP A 420 -10.30 -0.98 20.49
N ILE A 421 -9.01 -0.81 20.85
CA ILE A 421 -8.50 0.47 21.38
C ILE A 421 -8.60 1.57 20.31
N THR A 422 -8.19 1.28 19.08
CA THR A 422 -8.14 2.30 18.02
C THR A 422 -9.48 2.56 17.36
N SER A 423 -10.39 1.59 17.38
CA SER A 423 -11.73 1.71 16.84
C SER A 423 -12.77 2.24 17.84
N TYR A 424 -12.46 2.25 19.15
CA TYR A 424 -13.41 2.58 20.23
C TYR A 424 -14.25 3.83 19.99
N GLU A 425 -13.62 4.96 19.63
CA GLU A 425 -14.34 6.23 19.43
C GLU A 425 -15.28 6.21 18.22
N ARG A 426 -14.91 5.47 17.17
CA ARG A 426 -15.72 5.31 15.96
C ARG A 426 -16.88 4.37 16.22
N GLU A 427 -16.60 3.23 16.85
CA GLU A 427 -17.59 2.19 17.16
C GLU A 427 -18.59 2.66 18.21
N GLY A 428 -18.17 3.42 19.22
CA GLY A 428 -19.06 3.99 20.23
C GLY A 428 -20.08 5.01 19.71
N LYS A 429 -19.96 5.47 18.46
CA LYS A 429 -20.97 6.34 17.79
C LYS A 429 -22.09 5.54 17.13
N ARG A 430 -21.91 4.23 16.95
CA ARG A 430 -22.88 3.30 16.41
C ARG A 430 -23.44 2.49 17.59
N GLU A 431 -24.71 2.06 17.53
CA GLU A 431 -25.29 1.16 18.54
C GLU A 431 -24.72 -0.28 18.38
N HIS A 432 -23.39 -0.44 18.51
CA HIS A 432 -22.66 -1.68 18.24
C HIS A 432 -22.32 -2.53 19.48
N VAL A 433 -21.78 -3.72 19.18
CA VAL A 433 -21.19 -4.73 20.06
C VAL A 433 -20.28 -4.09 21.13
N VAL A 434 -20.29 -4.68 22.32
CA VAL A 434 -19.51 -4.25 23.47
C VAL A 434 -18.03 -4.57 23.26
N SER A 435 -17.19 -3.57 22.99
CA SER A 435 -15.75 -3.75 22.78
C SER A 435 -14.98 -4.14 24.06
N THR A 436 -13.77 -4.65 23.89
CA THR A 436 -12.85 -4.99 25.00
C THR A 436 -12.60 -3.79 25.92
N VAL A 437 -12.49 -2.58 25.35
CA VAL A 437 -12.35 -1.33 26.12
C VAL A 437 -13.56 -1.10 27.01
N HIS A 438 -14.77 -1.26 26.48
CA HIS A 438 -16.00 -1.13 27.25
C HIS A 438 -16.09 -2.16 28.38
N CYS A 439 -15.79 -3.44 28.08
CA CYS A 439 -15.76 -4.51 29.08
C CYS A 439 -14.79 -4.20 30.23
N CYS A 440 -13.58 -3.72 29.89
CA CYS A 440 -12.57 -3.33 30.87
C CYS A 440 -13.04 -2.16 31.76
N MET A 441 -13.59 -1.11 31.16
CA MET A 441 -14.13 0.04 31.91
C MET A 441 -15.25 -0.38 32.86
N LYS A 442 -16.17 -1.22 32.39
CA LYS A 442 -17.33 -1.68 33.16
C LYS A 442 -16.91 -2.56 34.34
N GLU A 443 -15.99 -3.48 34.12
CA GLU A 443 -15.53 -4.42 35.15
C GLU A 443 -14.72 -3.72 36.26
N TYR A 444 -13.83 -2.80 35.88
CA TYR A 444 -12.92 -2.14 36.84
C TYR A 444 -13.41 -0.75 37.31
N GLY A 445 -14.47 -0.21 36.72
CA GLY A 445 -14.99 1.12 37.03
C GLY A 445 -14.01 2.25 36.70
N THR A 446 -13.21 2.08 35.64
CA THR A 446 -12.11 2.97 35.26
C THR A 446 -12.48 3.96 34.16
N SER A 447 -11.64 4.99 33.95
CA SER A 447 -11.72 5.85 32.77
C SER A 447 -11.32 5.10 31.50
N ILE A 448 -11.62 5.68 30.32
CA ILE A 448 -11.17 5.14 29.03
C ILE A 448 -9.64 5.05 29.00
N ASP A 449 -8.94 6.11 29.42
CA ASP A 449 -7.47 6.16 29.41
C ASP A 449 -6.85 5.07 30.30
N ASP A 450 -7.41 4.88 31.51
CA ASP A 450 -6.96 3.83 32.42
C ASP A 450 -7.24 2.42 31.88
N ALA A 451 -8.40 2.23 31.22
CA ALA A 451 -8.75 0.96 30.57
C ALA A 451 -7.80 0.65 29.40
N CYS A 452 -7.56 1.63 28.51
CA CYS A 452 -6.63 1.50 27.40
C CYS A 452 -5.21 1.19 27.90
N LYS A 453 -4.74 1.87 28.96
CA LYS A 453 -3.44 1.58 29.56
C LYS A 453 -3.35 0.15 30.08
N LYS A 454 -4.37 -0.33 30.80
CA LYS A 454 -4.41 -1.71 31.30
C LYS A 454 -4.42 -2.73 30.16
N LEU A 455 -5.17 -2.45 29.09
CA LEU A 455 -5.19 -3.31 27.91
C LEU A 455 -3.84 -3.31 27.16
N GLN A 456 -3.14 -2.18 27.11
CA GLN A 456 -1.77 -2.11 26.60
C GLN A 456 -0.79 -2.95 27.43
N GLU A 457 -0.93 -3.00 28.76
CA GLU A 457 -0.14 -3.91 29.61
C GLU A 457 -0.37 -5.38 29.21
N MET A 458 -1.62 -5.77 28.89
CA MET A 458 -1.93 -7.11 28.38
C MET A 458 -1.31 -7.39 26.99
N VAL A 459 -1.24 -6.38 26.11
CA VAL A 459 -0.54 -6.49 24.82
C VAL A 459 0.96 -6.72 25.02
N GLU A 460 1.58 -6.01 25.98
CA GLU A 460 3.00 -6.21 26.31
C GLU A 460 3.26 -7.62 26.88
N ASP A 461 2.37 -8.14 27.72
CA ASP A 461 2.45 -9.51 28.23
C ASP A 461 2.27 -10.55 27.10
N ALA A 462 1.30 -10.34 26.20
CA ALA A 462 1.13 -11.21 25.03
C ALA A 462 2.38 -11.23 24.12
N TRP A 463 3.07 -10.09 23.95
CA TRP A 463 4.35 -10.04 23.24
C TRP A 463 5.44 -10.86 23.93
N LYS A 464 5.48 -10.87 25.27
CA LYS A 464 6.41 -11.70 26.06
C LYS A 464 6.11 -13.18 25.90
N ASP A 465 4.83 -13.55 25.81
CA ASP A 465 4.41 -14.93 25.51
C ASP A 465 4.85 -15.38 24.11
N ILE A 466 4.66 -14.54 23.08
CA ILE A 466 5.15 -14.82 21.72
C ILE A 466 6.68 -15.00 21.72
N ASN A 467 7.41 -14.13 22.42
CA ASN A 467 8.86 -14.24 22.52
C ASN A 467 9.28 -15.55 23.21
N GLN A 468 8.59 -15.95 24.27
CA GLN A 468 8.87 -17.18 25.01
C GLN A 468 8.66 -18.43 24.14
N GLU A 469 7.58 -18.48 23.36
CA GLU A 469 7.29 -19.59 22.44
C GLU A 469 8.29 -19.66 21.27
N CYS A 470 8.93 -18.54 20.90
CA CYS A 470 9.97 -18.50 19.88
C CYS A 470 11.35 -19.00 20.37
N LEU A 471 11.53 -19.28 21.66
CA LEU A 471 12.81 -19.79 22.20
C LEU A 471 12.89 -21.31 22.14
N ASP A 472 14.08 -21.81 21.85
CA ASP A 472 14.43 -23.22 21.66
C ASP A 472 13.41 -24.02 20.82
N PRO A 473 12.96 -23.50 19.65
CA PRO A 473 11.92 -24.14 18.88
C PRO A 473 12.43 -25.46 18.28
N THR A 474 11.54 -26.46 18.18
CA THR A 474 11.84 -27.65 17.39
C THR A 474 12.00 -27.27 15.91
N THR A 475 12.77 -28.04 15.14
CA THR A 475 12.94 -27.81 13.69
C THR A 475 11.60 -27.76 12.95
N PHE A 476 10.62 -28.53 13.42
CA PHE A 476 9.27 -28.54 12.90
C PHE A 476 8.51 -27.23 13.18
N LEU A 477 8.60 -26.69 14.40
CA LEU A 477 7.84 -25.50 14.82
C LEU A 477 8.46 -24.19 14.35
N ALA A 478 9.78 -24.13 14.14
CA ALA A 478 10.48 -22.89 13.79
C ALA A 478 9.84 -22.09 12.64
N PRO A 479 9.53 -22.67 11.46
CA PRO A 479 8.88 -21.91 10.38
C PRO A 479 7.45 -21.47 10.72
N LEU A 480 6.69 -22.28 11.47
CA LEU A 480 5.31 -21.96 11.88
C LEU A 480 5.28 -20.76 12.87
N LEU A 481 6.16 -20.79 13.86
CA LEU A 481 6.31 -19.72 14.85
C LEU A 481 6.75 -18.41 14.19
N GLN A 482 7.67 -18.48 13.22
CA GLN A 482 8.11 -17.32 12.46
C GLN A 482 6.97 -16.68 11.66
N THR A 483 6.16 -17.50 10.99
CA THR A 483 4.99 -17.02 10.23
C THR A 483 3.98 -16.32 11.15
N LEU A 484 3.68 -16.89 12.32
CA LEU A 484 2.73 -16.29 13.28
C LEU A 484 3.28 -15.02 13.95
N LEU A 485 4.59 -14.97 14.19
CA LEU A 485 5.26 -13.73 14.60
C LEU A 485 5.08 -12.64 13.54
N TYR A 486 5.26 -12.95 12.26
CA TYR A 486 5.07 -11.99 11.17
C TYR A 486 3.61 -11.55 11.05
N PHE A 487 2.67 -12.48 11.23
CA PHE A 487 1.25 -12.16 11.33
C PHE A 487 0.92 -11.20 12.50
N THR A 488 1.54 -11.40 13.66
CA THR A 488 1.36 -10.48 14.81
C THR A 488 1.90 -9.09 14.50
N ARG A 489 3.10 -9.01 13.91
CA ARG A 489 3.73 -7.73 13.53
C ARG A 489 2.84 -6.90 12.61
N ILE A 490 2.26 -7.53 11.59
CA ILE A 490 1.36 -6.83 10.67
C ILE A 490 0.04 -6.45 11.36
N SER A 491 -0.51 -7.31 12.23
CA SER A 491 -1.74 -7.03 12.98
C SER A 491 -1.59 -5.81 13.89
N GLU A 492 -0.52 -5.75 14.71
CA GLU A 492 -0.25 -4.59 15.57
C GLU A 492 0.01 -3.33 14.74
N ASN A 493 0.73 -3.45 13.61
CA ASN A 493 1.06 -2.29 12.76
C ASN A 493 -0.18 -1.63 12.15
N VAL A 494 -1.14 -2.44 11.68
CA VAL A 494 -2.40 -1.98 11.07
C VAL A 494 -3.25 -1.21 12.08
N TYR A 495 -3.24 -1.62 13.36
CA TYR A 495 -4.05 -1.03 14.43
C TYR A 495 -3.26 -0.12 15.38
N LYS A 496 -2.09 0.36 14.97
CA LYS A 496 -1.17 1.04 15.88
C LYS A 496 -1.61 2.46 16.28
N TYR A 497 -2.18 3.20 15.33
CA TYR A 497 -2.54 4.62 15.49
C TYR A 497 -4.01 4.88 15.19
N THR A 498 -4.53 4.18 14.19
CA THR A 498 -5.94 4.13 13.82
C THR A 498 -6.21 2.70 13.34
N ASP A 499 -7.47 2.37 13.11
CA ASP A 499 -7.86 1.22 12.33
C ASP A 499 -7.56 1.49 10.85
N ALA A 500 -6.30 1.26 10.46
CA ALA A 500 -5.84 1.54 9.11
C ALA A 500 -6.41 0.55 8.07
N TYR A 501 -7.05 -0.54 8.50
CA TYR A 501 -7.74 -1.45 7.60
C TYR A 501 -9.09 -0.86 7.15
N THR A 502 -9.87 -0.35 8.10
CA THR A 502 -11.14 0.33 7.81
C THR A 502 -10.90 1.74 7.24
N GLU A 503 -10.00 2.51 7.84
CA GLU A 503 -9.65 3.88 7.44
C GLU A 503 -8.39 3.89 6.56
N SER A 504 -8.41 3.12 5.47
CA SER A 504 -7.23 2.85 4.64
C SER A 504 -6.65 4.06 3.93
N HIS A 505 -7.38 5.19 3.86
CA HIS A 505 -6.90 6.47 3.33
C HIS A 505 -5.80 7.14 4.16
N THR A 506 -5.43 6.55 5.31
CA THR A 506 -4.38 7.03 6.21
C THR A 506 -3.04 6.30 5.94
N ARG A 507 -2.43 5.71 6.99
CA ARG A 507 -1.09 5.10 6.99
C ARG A 507 -0.95 3.90 6.06
N MET A 508 -2.02 3.11 5.90
CA MET A 508 -1.97 1.91 5.04
C MET A 508 -1.79 2.29 3.57
N ARG A 509 -2.49 3.33 3.08
CA ARG A 509 -2.27 3.88 1.73
C ARG A 509 -0.86 4.45 1.53
N GLU A 510 -0.28 5.11 2.53
CA GLU A 510 1.12 5.56 2.47
C GLU A 510 2.09 4.37 2.36
N CYS A 511 1.85 3.30 3.12
CA CYS A 511 2.67 2.09 3.05
C CYS A 511 2.52 1.35 1.71
N ILE A 512 1.29 1.30 1.17
CA ILE A 512 1.00 0.74 -0.15
C ILE A 512 1.61 1.63 -1.26
N SER A 513 1.57 2.95 -1.13
CA SER A 513 2.14 3.86 -2.13
C SER A 513 3.66 3.80 -2.14
N LEU A 514 4.32 3.58 -1.00
CA LEU A 514 5.76 3.26 -0.96
C LEU A 514 6.11 2.00 -1.80
N TRP A 515 5.14 1.12 -2.06
CA TRP A 515 5.27 -0.04 -2.96
C TRP A 515 4.88 0.26 -4.40
N GLU A 516 4.05 1.27 -4.69
CA GLU A 516 3.64 1.63 -6.05
C GLU A 516 4.59 2.63 -6.73
N PHE A 517 5.40 3.35 -5.95
CA PHE A 517 6.20 4.49 -6.43
C PHE A 517 7.65 4.13 -6.82
N GLU A 518 7.83 3.19 -7.74
CA GLU A 518 9.15 2.93 -8.36
C GLU A 518 9.59 4.05 -9.31
N ALA A 519 8.64 4.65 -10.05
CA ALA A 519 8.96 5.69 -11.03
C ALA A 519 9.38 7.02 -10.37
N VAL A 520 8.81 7.36 -9.22
CA VAL A 520 9.16 8.60 -8.49
C VAL A 520 10.58 8.57 -7.94
N GLY A 521 11.06 7.39 -7.54
CA GLY A 521 12.45 7.21 -7.14
C GLY A 521 13.46 7.53 -8.26
N GLN A 522 13.03 7.46 -9.53
CA GLN A 522 13.85 7.75 -10.71
C GLN A 522 13.77 9.23 -11.15
N LEU A 523 12.84 10.01 -10.58
CA LEU A 523 12.69 11.43 -10.89
C LEU A 523 13.68 12.29 -10.07
N PRO A 524 14.20 13.39 -10.65
CA PRO A 524 14.91 14.41 -9.88
C PRO A 524 14.07 14.92 -8.71
N GLU A 525 14.73 15.28 -7.60
CA GLU A 525 14.06 15.66 -6.33
C GLU A 525 12.97 16.72 -6.51
N TYR A 526 13.22 17.72 -7.35
CA TYR A 526 12.28 18.82 -7.61
C TYR A 526 11.00 18.39 -8.36
N LEU A 527 10.98 17.22 -9.00
CA LEU A 527 9.81 16.67 -9.71
C LEU A 527 9.02 15.66 -8.88
N LYS A 528 9.61 15.11 -7.81
CA LYS A 528 8.97 14.06 -7.02
C LYS A 528 7.66 14.54 -6.40
N ASP A 529 7.68 15.69 -5.74
CA ASP A 529 6.48 16.29 -5.11
C ASP A 529 5.37 16.57 -6.13
N PHE A 530 5.73 17.12 -7.30
CA PHE A 530 4.77 17.36 -8.38
C PHE A 530 4.16 16.07 -8.91
N PHE A 531 4.97 15.04 -9.16
CA PHE A 531 4.47 13.77 -9.69
C PHE A 531 3.64 13.00 -8.65
N CYS A 532 4.01 13.06 -7.36
CA CYS A 532 3.19 12.54 -6.27
C CYS A 532 1.83 13.23 -6.22
N LYS A 533 1.80 14.57 -6.27
CA LYS A 533 0.54 15.34 -6.30
C LYS A 533 -0.30 15.01 -7.52
N LEU A 534 0.31 14.87 -8.70
CA LEU A 534 -0.40 14.45 -9.91
C LEU A 534 -1.03 13.07 -9.76
N LEU A 535 -0.30 12.09 -9.21
CA LEU A 535 -0.84 10.76 -8.97
C LEU A 535 -1.98 10.77 -7.94
N ILE A 536 -1.82 11.52 -6.85
CA ILE A 536 -2.85 11.71 -5.84
C ILE A 536 -4.11 12.33 -6.48
N THR A 537 -3.98 13.40 -7.26
CA THR A 537 -5.13 14.04 -7.92
C THR A 537 -5.83 13.11 -8.91
N VAL A 538 -5.09 12.31 -9.67
CA VAL A 538 -5.70 11.31 -10.57
C VAL A 538 -6.40 10.20 -9.78
N GLN A 539 -5.86 9.80 -8.63
CA GLN A 539 -6.50 8.85 -7.73
C GLN A 539 -7.76 9.43 -7.06
N GLU A 540 -7.73 10.71 -6.65
CA GLU A 540 -8.89 11.41 -6.10
C GLU A 540 -10.04 11.44 -7.12
N LEU A 541 -9.75 11.80 -8.37
CA LEU A 541 -10.73 11.73 -9.47
C LEU A 541 -11.25 10.30 -9.68
N GLU A 542 -10.40 9.28 -9.57
CA GLU A 542 -10.79 7.88 -9.69
C GLU A 542 -11.68 7.40 -8.53
N THR A 543 -11.52 7.98 -7.34
CA THR A 543 -12.36 7.69 -6.17
C THR A 543 -13.71 8.39 -6.19
N GLU A 544 -13.84 9.52 -6.87
CA GLU A 544 -15.11 10.25 -7.03
C GLU A 544 -16.05 9.61 -8.06
N LEU A 545 -15.55 8.68 -8.87
CA LEU A 545 -16.31 8.01 -9.93
C LEU A 545 -16.93 6.70 -9.46
N GLU A 546 -18.15 6.43 -9.93
CA GLU A 546 -18.80 5.13 -9.77
C GLU A 546 -18.01 4.04 -10.51
N ALA A 547 -18.16 2.79 -10.08
CA ALA A 547 -17.37 1.66 -10.60
C ALA A 547 -17.45 1.54 -12.14
N GLU A 548 -18.64 1.72 -12.72
CA GLU A 548 -18.89 1.72 -14.16
C GLU A 548 -18.30 2.93 -14.90
N GLU A 549 -17.84 3.95 -14.19
CA GLU A 549 -17.28 5.19 -14.74
C GLU A 549 -15.75 5.23 -14.62
N LYS A 550 -15.12 4.34 -13.84
CA LYS A 550 -13.66 4.35 -13.63
C LYS A 550 -12.84 4.15 -14.91
N PHE A 551 -13.43 3.55 -15.97
CA PHE A 551 -12.77 3.47 -17.28
C PHE A 551 -12.41 4.85 -17.85
N ARG A 552 -13.12 5.91 -17.46
CA ARG A 552 -12.86 7.29 -17.88
C ARG A 552 -11.46 7.75 -17.47
N ILE A 553 -10.97 7.28 -16.32
CA ILE A 553 -9.64 7.60 -15.80
C ILE A 553 -8.54 6.99 -16.65
N PHE A 554 -8.77 5.82 -17.26
CA PHE A 554 -7.81 5.23 -18.19
C PHE A 554 -7.55 6.18 -19.37
N TYR A 555 -8.60 6.70 -20.00
CA TYR A 555 -8.44 7.64 -21.11
C TYR A 555 -7.79 8.96 -20.69
N LEU A 556 -8.10 9.45 -19.49
CA LEU A 556 -7.41 10.62 -18.91
C LEU A 556 -5.91 10.35 -18.73
N LYS A 557 -5.53 9.19 -18.19
CA LYS A 557 -4.13 8.76 -18.02
C LYS A 557 -3.41 8.66 -19.37
N GLU A 558 -4.06 8.12 -20.41
CA GLU A 558 -3.47 8.06 -21.76
C GLU A 558 -3.30 9.44 -22.39
N ALA A 559 -4.26 10.35 -22.22
CA ALA A 559 -4.14 11.72 -22.71
C ALA A 559 -2.99 12.50 -22.01
N LEU A 560 -2.81 12.30 -20.70
CA LEU A 560 -1.68 12.84 -19.94
C LEU A 560 -0.33 12.34 -20.47
N LYS A 561 -0.23 11.04 -20.80
CA LYS A 561 1.00 10.46 -21.38
C LYS A 561 1.32 11.07 -22.75
N SER A 562 0.31 11.22 -23.61
CA SER A 562 0.47 11.84 -24.94
C SER A 562 0.98 13.28 -24.83
N GLN A 563 0.42 14.08 -23.91
CA GLN A 563 0.88 15.44 -23.67
C GLN A 563 2.32 15.48 -23.13
N ALA A 564 2.64 14.63 -22.15
CA ALA A 564 3.99 14.55 -21.60
C ALA A 564 5.03 14.16 -22.67
N GLY A 565 4.67 13.25 -23.58
CA GLY A 565 5.49 12.89 -24.73
C GLY A 565 5.74 14.08 -25.68
N ALA A 566 4.72 14.90 -25.93
CA ALA A 566 4.87 16.10 -26.75
C ALA A 566 5.76 17.17 -26.10
N TYR A 567 5.61 17.42 -24.79
CA TYR A 567 6.52 18.32 -24.06
C TYR A 567 7.96 17.84 -24.03
N PHE A 568 8.17 16.52 -23.96
CA PHE A 568 9.50 15.94 -24.02
C PHE A 568 10.15 16.20 -25.39
N GLU A 569 9.40 16.02 -26.48
CA GLU A 569 9.87 16.30 -27.83
C GLU A 569 10.21 17.79 -28.03
N GLU A 570 9.35 18.71 -27.57
CA GLU A 570 9.64 20.15 -27.59
C GLU A 570 10.88 20.53 -26.77
N SER A 571 11.04 19.91 -25.60
CA SER A 571 12.22 20.11 -24.75
C SER A 571 13.49 19.60 -25.46
N ARG A 572 13.41 18.49 -26.18
CA ARG A 572 14.51 17.97 -27.02
C ARG A 572 14.87 18.98 -28.11
N TRP A 573 13.88 19.53 -28.82
CA TRP A 573 14.14 20.56 -29.84
C TRP A 573 14.85 21.78 -29.27
N ARG A 574 14.43 22.26 -28.09
CA ARG A 574 15.09 23.37 -27.39
C ARG A 574 16.55 23.05 -27.08
N ASP A 575 16.80 21.88 -26.48
CA ASP A 575 18.15 21.50 -26.02
C ASP A 575 19.10 21.25 -27.20
N GLU A 576 18.58 20.69 -28.30
CA GLU A 576 19.31 20.48 -29.56
C GLU A 576 19.39 21.73 -30.44
N LYS A 577 18.69 22.81 -30.08
CA LYS A 577 18.51 24.03 -30.89
C LYS A 577 17.96 23.71 -32.29
N TYR A 578 17.16 22.66 -32.38
CA TYR A 578 16.48 22.27 -33.59
C TYR A 578 15.29 23.20 -33.85
N VAL A 579 15.07 23.55 -35.12
CA VAL A 579 13.89 24.30 -35.54
C VAL A 579 13.14 23.44 -36.54
N PRO A 580 12.01 22.82 -36.16
CA PRO A 580 11.21 21.98 -37.03
C PRO A 580 10.56 22.79 -38.16
N THR A 581 10.04 22.10 -39.16
CA THR A 581 9.12 22.70 -40.15
C THR A 581 7.81 23.12 -39.46
N LEU A 582 7.02 23.98 -40.09
CA LEU A 582 5.73 24.40 -39.56
C LEU A 582 4.78 23.20 -39.36
N GLU A 583 4.77 22.25 -40.29
CA GLU A 583 3.96 21.03 -40.20
C GLU A 583 4.41 20.13 -39.03
N GLU A 584 5.71 19.88 -38.91
CA GLU A 584 6.28 19.08 -37.82
C GLU A 584 6.05 19.74 -36.45
N HIS A 585 6.24 21.06 -36.37
CA HIS A 585 5.96 21.83 -35.17
C HIS A 585 4.50 21.68 -34.76
N LEU A 586 3.55 21.89 -35.68
CA LEU A 586 2.12 21.82 -35.38
C LEU A 586 1.68 20.38 -35.02
N GLY A 587 2.30 19.36 -35.61
CA GLY A 587 2.03 17.96 -35.27
C GLY A 587 2.34 17.61 -33.81
N VAL A 588 3.35 18.24 -33.21
CA VAL A 588 3.71 18.05 -31.79
C VAL A 588 3.05 19.09 -30.88
N SER A 589 3.07 20.35 -31.28
CA SER A 589 2.69 21.46 -30.42
C SER A 589 1.19 21.61 -30.22
N THR A 590 0.37 21.05 -31.12
CA THR A 590 -1.07 20.90 -30.88
C THR A 590 -1.34 19.89 -29.75
N MET A 591 -0.53 18.85 -29.60
CA MET A 591 -0.59 17.93 -28.45
C MET A 591 -0.10 18.59 -27.15
N SER A 592 0.99 19.35 -27.22
CA SER A 592 1.55 20.06 -26.05
C SER A 592 0.68 21.24 -25.57
N SER A 593 -0.27 21.71 -26.38
CA SER A 593 -1.21 22.78 -26.03
C SER A 593 -2.21 22.43 -24.90
N ALA A 594 -2.16 21.20 -24.36
CA ALA A 594 -3.07 20.64 -23.35
C ALA A 594 -4.52 20.42 -23.83
N TYR A 595 -4.86 20.82 -25.05
CA TYR A 595 -6.22 20.74 -25.55
C TYR A 595 -6.80 19.32 -25.67
N PRO A 596 -6.06 18.35 -26.22
CA PRO A 596 -6.54 16.96 -26.29
C PRO A 596 -6.73 16.35 -24.89
N LEU A 597 -5.88 16.73 -23.94
CA LEU A 597 -6.05 16.37 -22.53
C LEU A 597 -7.35 16.97 -21.97
N LEU A 598 -7.59 18.27 -22.17
CA LEU A 598 -8.80 18.93 -21.67
C LEU A 598 -10.07 18.34 -22.28
N ALA A 599 -10.05 17.96 -23.56
CA ALA A 599 -11.17 17.29 -24.21
C ALA A 599 -11.53 15.96 -23.51
N SER A 600 -10.53 15.22 -23.03
CA SER A 600 -10.75 13.98 -22.26
C SER A 600 -11.13 14.28 -20.81
N ALA A 601 -10.47 15.25 -20.17
CA ALA A 601 -10.68 15.60 -18.76
C ALA A 601 -12.09 16.14 -18.50
N ILE A 602 -12.64 16.95 -19.41
CA ILE A 602 -13.99 17.50 -19.26
C ILE A 602 -15.03 16.38 -19.30
N LEU A 603 -14.83 15.35 -20.14
CA LEU A 603 -15.77 14.22 -20.23
C LEU A 603 -15.87 13.41 -18.94
N VAL A 604 -14.82 13.38 -18.10
CA VAL A 604 -14.78 12.54 -16.89
C VAL A 604 -16.01 12.74 -15.99
N GLY A 605 -16.45 13.98 -15.81
CA GLY A 605 -17.59 14.35 -14.98
C GLY A 605 -18.93 14.59 -15.71
N MET A 606 -19.03 14.25 -17.00
CA MET A 606 -20.23 14.58 -17.81
C MET A 606 -21.38 13.54 -17.71
N GLY A 607 -21.42 12.75 -16.65
CA GLY A 607 -22.51 11.80 -16.37
C GLY A 607 -22.80 10.86 -17.55
N GLU A 608 -24.08 10.71 -17.93
CA GLU A 608 -24.52 9.79 -18.98
C GLU A 608 -23.92 10.07 -20.38
N VAL A 609 -23.43 11.29 -20.64
CA VAL A 609 -22.78 11.64 -21.92
C VAL A 609 -21.38 11.04 -22.03
N ALA A 610 -20.76 10.72 -20.91
CA ALA A 610 -19.39 10.26 -20.80
C ALA A 610 -19.26 8.73 -21.01
N THR A 611 -19.76 8.25 -22.15
CA THR A 611 -19.69 6.83 -22.52
C THR A 611 -18.31 6.45 -23.05
N LYS A 612 -18.03 5.16 -23.15
CA LYS A 612 -16.77 4.67 -23.72
C LYS A 612 -16.57 5.16 -25.16
N GLU A 613 -17.62 5.15 -25.96
CA GLU A 613 -17.62 5.64 -27.34
C GLU A 613 -17.28 7.13 -27.39
N ALA A 614 -17.70 7.92 -26.39
CA ALA A 614 -17.36 9.34 -26.30
C ALA A 614 -15.87 9.55 -26.05
N PHE A 615 -15.28 8.75 -25.18
CA PHE A 615 -13.84 8.76 -24.92
C PHE A 615 -13.02 8.24 -26.10
N GLU A 616 -13.47 7.19 -26.77
CA GLU A 616 -12.84 6.70 -28.00
C GLU A 616 -12.91 7.74 -29.12
N TRP A 617 -14.06 8.41 -29.27
CA TRP A 617 -14.21 9.52 -30.18
C TRP A 617 -13.22 10.65 -29.84
N ALA A 618 -13.15 11.11 -28.59
CA ALA A 618 -12.22 12.16 -28.19
C ALA A 618 -10.75 11.75 -28.38
N ALA A 619 -10.40 10.51 -28.02
CA ALA A 619 -9.06 9.94 -28.15
C ALA A 619 -8.64 9.72 -29.62
N SER A 620 -9.60 9.57 -30.54
CA SER A 620 -9.33 9.49 -31.98
C SER A 620 -8.83 10.81 -32.57
N PHE A 621 -8.82 11.88 -31.76
CA PHE A 621 -8.43 13.23 -32.13
C PHE A 621 -9.20 13.73 -33.37
N PRO A 622 -10.54 13.86 -33.25
CA PRO A 622 -11.41 14.17 -34.36
C PRO A 622 -11.16 15.60 -34.85
N LYS A 623 -11.54 15.88 -36.10
CA LYS A 623 -11.21 17.13 -36.80
C LYS A 623 -11.59 18.40 -36.02
N ILE A 624 -12.70 18.39 -35.28
CA ILE A 624 -13.10 19.52 -34.41
C ILE A 624 -12.13 19.76 -33.24
N VAL A 625 -11.60 18.69 -32.63
CA VAL A 625 -10.63 18.77 -31.52
C VAL A 625 -9.26 19.17 -32.06
N GLU A 626 -8.87 18.64 -33.22
CA GLU A 626 -7.66 19.04 -33.95
C GLU A 626 -7.67 20.53 -34.30
N ALA A 627 -8.73 20.99 -34.96
CA ALA A 627 -8.90 22.40 -35.31
C ALA A 627 -8.90 23.31 -34.06
N SER A 628 -9.51 22.87 -32.97
CA SER A 628 -9.52 23.60 -31.71
C SER A 628 -8.14 23.71 -31.07
N ALA A 629 -7.37 22.62 -31.06
CA ALA A 629 -6.00 22.59 -30.58
C ALA A 629 -5.08 23.49 -31.42
N LEU A 630 -5.28 23.50 -32.75
CA LEU A 630 -4.58 24.34 -33.69
C LEU A 630 -4.82 25.84 -33.41
N ILE A 631 -6.09 26.22 -33.22
CA ILE A 631 -6.47 27.60 -32.86
C ILE A 631 -5.79 27.98 -31.54
N CYS A 632 -5.88 27.13 -30.51
CA CYS A 632 -5.25 27.39 -29.21
C CYS A 632 -3.75 27.65 -29.33
N ARG A 633 -3.04 26.75 -30.02
CA ARG A 633 -1.60 26.85 -30.18
C ARG A 633 -1.18 28.11 -30.94
N ILE A 634 -1.81 28.35 -32.10
CA ILE A 634 -1.46 29.50 -32.95
C ILE A 634 -1.77 30.82 -32.25
N MET A 635 -2.96 30.95 -31.63
CA MET A 635 -3.34 32.18 -30.96
C MET A 635 -2.44 32.47 -29.75
N ASN A 636 -2.05 31.44 -28.99
CA ASN A 636 -1.07 31.61 -27.91
C ASN A 636 0.26 32.12 -28.48
N ASP A 637 0.83 31.45 -29.48
CA ASP A 637 2.16 31.77 -30.01
C ASP A 637 2.23 33.14 -30.69
N ILE A 638 1.18 33.56 -31.39
CA ILE A 638 1.10 34.92 -31.98
C ILE A 638 1.14 35.96 -30.87
N THR A 639 0.36 35.75 -29.82
CA THR A 639 0.14 36.75 -28.77
C THR A 639 1.30 36.81 -27.78
N SER A 640 1.98 35.69 -27.56
CA SER A 640 3.11 35.57 -26.64
C SER A 640 4.47 35.81 -27.29
N TYR A 641 4.55 35.87 -28.63
CA TYR A 641 5.80 35.86 -29.40
C TYR A 641 6.87 36.81 -28.88
N GLU A 642 6.54 38.09 -28.70
CA GLU A 642 7.51 39.13 -28.30
C GLU A 642 8.05 38.93 -26.88
N ARG A 643 7.24 38.32 -26.01
CA ARG A 643 7.61 38.01 -24.62
C ARG A 643 8.46 36.75 -24.56
N GLU A 644 8.06 35.71 -25.28
CA GLU A 644 8.71 34.41 -25.28
C GLU A 644 10.05 34.43 -26.02
N GLY A 645 10.18 35.25 -27.08
CA GLY A 645 11.44 35.46 -27.79
C GLY A 645 12.57 36.09 -26.96
N LYS A 646 12.30 36.53 -25.73
CA LYS A 646 13.30 37.05 -24.78
C LYS A 646 13.87 35.99 -23.83
N ARG A 647 13.39 34.74 -23.89
CA ARG A 647 13.82 33.62 -23.05
C ARG A 647 14.49 32.54 -23.92
N GLU A 648 15.39 31.73 -23.34
CA GLU A 648 15.84 30.47 -23.96
C GLU A 648 14.70 29.44 -23.91
N HIS A 649 13.72 29.60 -24.81
CA HIS A 649 12.50 28.82 -24.87
C HIS A 649 12.44 27.96 -26.13
N VAL A 650 11.54 26.97 -26.16
CA VAL A 650 11.17 26.22 -27.36
C VAL A 650 10.75 27.21 -28.45
N VAL A 651 11.14 26.95 -29.71
CA VAL A 651 10.76 27.77 -30.86
C VAL A 651 9.25 27.80 -31.04
N SER A 652 8.69 28.96 -31.34
CA SER A 652 7.24 29.14 -31.54
C SER A 652 6.81 28.84 -32.98
N THR A 653 5.51 28.60 -33.17
CA THR A 653 4.88 28.43 -34.48
C THR A 653 5.17 29.62 -35.40
N VAL A 654 5.16 30.84 -34.86
CA VAL A 654 5.51 32.07 -35.60
C VAL A 654 6.95 32.01 -36.09
N HIS A 655 7.89 31.57 -35.24
CA HIS A 655 9.30 31.44 -35.62
C HIS A 655 9.51 30.38 -36.71
N CYS A 656 8.86 29.21 -36.58
CA CYS A 656 8.88 28.16 -37.60
C CYS A 656 8.34 28.68 -38.95
N CYS A 657 7.20 29.39 -38.93
CA CYS A 657 6.61 29.99 -40.13
C CYS A 657 7.55 31.02 -40.79
N MET A 658 8.14 31.93 -40.00
CA MET A 658 9.10 32.92 -40.52
C MET A 658 10.31 32.25 -41.17
N LYS A 659 10.85 31.20 -40.54
CA LYS A 659 12.02 30.48 -41.03
C LYS A 659 11.74 29.71 -42.32
N GLU A 660 10.60 29.01 -42.38
CA GLU A 660 10.22 28.18 -43.53
C GLU A 660 9.91 29.02 -44.78
N TYR A 661 9.19 30.14 -44.61
CA TYR A 661 8.76 30.97 -45.73
C TYR A 661 9.65 32.20 -45.98
N GLY A 662 10.64 32.47 -45.12
CA GLY A 662 11.52 33.63 -45.24
C GLY A 662 10.79 34.97 -45.11
N THR A 663 9.75 35.03 -44.27
CA THR A 663 8.83 36.18 -44.17
C THR A 663 9.11 37.07 -42.94
N SER A 664 8.52 38.27 -42.93
CA SER A 664 8.49 39.10 -41.72
C SER A 664 7.60 38.48 -40.64
N ILE A 665 7.70 38.98 -39.40
CA ILE A 665 6.81 38.58 -38.30
C ILE A 665 5.34 38.88 -38.63
N ASP A 666 5.05 40.05 -39.21
CA ASP A 666 3.69 40.46 -39.56
C ASP A 666 3.09 39.54 -40.62
N ASP A 667 3.88 39.19 -41.64
CA ASP A 667 3.48 38.27 -42.71
C ASP A 667 3.26 36.84 -42.18
N ALA A 668 4.11 36.38 -41.25
CA ALA A 668 3.96 35.08 -40.61
C ALA A 668 2.70 35.04 -39.72
N CYS A 669 2.48 36.07 -38.91
CA CYS A 669 1.28 36.17 -38.08
C CYS A 669 0.01 36.22 -38.94
N LYS A 670 0.02 36.96 -40.04
CA LYS A 670 -1.12 37.00 -40.98
C LYS A 670 -1.41 35.62 -41.58
N LYS A 671 -0.38 34.90 -42.02
CA LYS A 671 -0.54 33.54 -42.57
C LYS A 671 -1.09 32.56 -41.52
N LEU A 672 -0.61 32.65 -40.29
CA LEU A 672 -1.12 31.83 -39.19
C LEU A 672 -2.55 32.21 -38.79
N GLN A 673 -2.95 33.48 -38.89
CA GLN A 673 -4.34 33.89 -38.73
C GLN A 673 -5.25 33.32 -39.83
N GLU A 674 -4.80 33.23 -41.08
CA GLU A 674 -5.55 32.56 -42.14
C GLU A 674 -5.78 31.08 -41.80
N MET A 675 -4.79 30.39 -41.21
CA MET A 675 -4.95 29.02 -40.72
C MET A 675 -5.96 28.90 -39.56
N VAL A 676 -6.01 29.89 -38.67
CA VAL A 676 -7.03 29.97 -37.59
C VAL A 676 -8.43 30.11 -38.17
N GLU A 677 -8.61 30.95 -39.19
CA GLU A 677 -9.91 31.10 -39.88
C GLU A 677 -10.34 29.81 -40.59
N ASP A 678 -9.39 29.08 -41.19
CA ASP A 678 -9.68 27.78 -41.80
C ASP A 678 -10.04 26.71 -40.75
N ALA A 679 -9.34 26.67 -39.61
CA ALA A 679 -9.68 25.80 -38.50
C ALA A 679 -11.10 26.09 -37.94
N TRP A 680 -11.51 27.36 -37.89
CA TRP A 680 -12.90 27.71 -37.53
C TRP A 680 -13.92 27.17 -38.53
N LYS A 681 -13.61 27.16 -39.83
CA LYS A 681 -14.49 26.54 -40.84
C LYS A 681 -14.62 25.04 -40.63
N ASP A 682 -13.52 24.37 -40.25
CA ASP A 682 -13.54 22.95 -39.92
C ASP A 682 -14.39 22.64 -38.68
N ILE A 683 -14.29 23.45 -37.61
CA ILE A 683 -15.17 23.35 -36.44
C ILE A 683 -16.64 23.53 -36.84
N ASN A 684 -16.93 24.55 -37.65
CA ASN A 684 -18.29 24.80 -38.13
C ASN A 684 -18.83 23.62 -38.95
N GLN A 685 -18.00 23.04 -39.82
CA GLN A 685 -18.39 21.89 -40.63
C GLN A 685 -18.75 20.68 -39.77
N GLU A 686 -17.96 20.38 -38.74
CA GLU A 686 -18.22 19.26 -37.82
C GLU A 686 -19.47 19.50 -36.95
N CYS A 687 -19.88 20.76 -36.76
CA CYS A 687 -21.10 21.11 -36.03
C CYS A 687 -22.38 21.04 -36.88
N LEU A 688 -22.29 20.79 -38.19
CA LEU A 688 -23.46 20.66 -39.07
C LEU A 688 -24.05 19.24 -39.01
N ASP A 689 -25.37 19.14 -38.88
CA ASP A 689 -26.15 17.89 -38.87
C ASP A 689 -25.57 16.76 -37.98
N PRO A 690 -25.24 17.02 -36.70
CA PRO A 690 -24.62 16.02 -35.86
C PRO A 690 -25.60 14.89 -35.54
N THR A 691 -25.07 13.67 -35.41
CA THR A 691 -25.86 12.56 -34.87
C THR A 691 -26.31 12.87 -33.45
N THR A 692 -27.40 12.24 -32.99
CA THR A 692 -27.91 12.43 -31.61
C THR A 692 -26.84 12.15 -30.54
N PHE A 693 -25.93 11.23 -30.82
CA PHE A 693 -24.79 10.90 -29.95
C PHE A 693 -23.70 11.98 -29.94
N LEU A 694 -23.35 12.56 -31.09
CA LEU A 694 -22.27 13.55 -31.20
C LEU A 694 -22.71 14.96 -30.77
N ALA A 695 -24.01 15.27 -30.86
CA ALA A 695 -24.53 16.60 -30.54
C ALA A 695 -24.06 17.18 -29.18
N PRO A 696 -24.10 16.45 -28.05
CA PRO A 696 -23.58 16.96 -26.78
C PRO A 696 -22.04 16.99 -26.74
N LEU A 697 -21.35 16.09 -27.43
CA LEU A 697 -19.88 15.98 -27.42
C LEU A 697 -19.19 17.10 -28.22
N LEU A 698 -19.83 17.60 -29.27
CA LEU A 698 -19.30 18.68 -30.11
C LEU A 698 -19.37 20.06 -29.44
N GLN A 699 -20.27 20.25 -28.48
CA GLN A 699 -20.41 21.52 -27.76
C GLN A 699 -19.19 21.84 -26.90
N THR A 700 -18.60 20.83 -26.26
CA THR A 700 -17.45 20.98 -25.37
C THR A 700 -16.23 21.58 -26.06
N PRO A 701 -15.67 21.01 -27.15
CA PRO A 701 -14.54 21.60 -27.86
C PRO A 701 -14.90 22.98 -28.44
N LEU A 702 -16.13 23.16 -28.95
CA LEU A 702 -16.58 24.46 -29.46
C LEU A 702 -16.55 25.57 -28.38
N TYR A 703 -17.09 25.31 -27.19
CA TYR A 703 -17.10 26.28 -26.10
C TYR A 703 -15.70 26.56 -25.57
N LEU A 704 -14.87 25.52 -25.45
CA LEU A 704 -13.48 25.69 -25.07
C LEU A 704 -12.75 26.61 -26.07
N THR A 705 -13.01 26.46 -27.37
CA THR A 705 -12.33 27.25 -28.41
C THR A 705 -12.75 28.71 -28.37
N ARG A 706 -14.02 28.98 -28.04
CA ARG A 706 -14.50 30.35 -27.77
C ARG A 706 -13.84 30.97 -26.54
N ILE A 707 -13.57 30.17 -25.50
CA ILE A 707 -12.85 30.65 -24.31
C ILE A 707 -11.41 31.01 -24.69
N ILE A 708 -10.71 30.13 -25.40
CA ILE A 708 -9.35 30.38 -25.90
C ILE A 708 -9.29 31.65 -26.72
N GLU A 709 -10.22 31.83 -27.66
CA GLU A 709 -10.24 33.03 -28.47
C GLU A 709 -10.34 34.27 -27.58
N ASN A 710 -11.21 34.26 -26.55
CA ASN A 710 -11.30 35.37 -25.59
C ASN A 710 -10.04 35.56 -24.74
N VAL A 711 -9.38 34.47 -24.35
CA VAL A 711 -8.16 34.50 -23.52
C VAL A 711 -6.98 35.10 -24.30
N TYR A 712 -6.87 34.83 -25.59
CA TYR A 712 -5.73 35.26 -26.42
C TYR A 712 -6.07 36.39 -27.42
N LYS A 713 -7.30 36.93 -27.43
CA LYS A 713 -7.76 37.91 -28.44
C LYS A 713 -6.93 39.19 -28.53
N TYR A 714 -6.43 39.67 -27.39
CA TYR A 714 -5.78 40.99 -27.28
C TYR A 714 -4.44 40.94 -26.54
N THR A 715 -4.29 40.01 -25.60
CA THR A 715 -3.06 39.72 -24.86
C THR A 715 -3.11 38.27 -24.41
N ASP A 716 -2.02 37.72 -23.89
CA ASP A 716 -2.02 36.45 -23.19
C ASP A 716 -2.62 36.65 -21.79
N ALA A 717 -3.95 36.65 -21.74
CA ALA A 717 -4.69 36.88 -20.50
C ALA A 717 -4.61 35.68 -19.54
N TYR A 718 -4.06 34.54 -19.98
CA TYR A 718 -3.80 33.39 -19.11
C TYR A 718 -2.58 33.66 -18.22
N THR A 719 -1.47 34.10 -18.83
CA THR A 719 -0.25 34.49 -18.10
C THR A 719 -0.40 35.86 -17.43
N GLU A 720 -1.07 36.82 -18.08
CA GLU A 720 -1.27 38.19 -17.59
C GLU A 720 -2.71 38.42 -17.10
N SER A 721 -3.13 37.60 -16.15
CA SER A 721 -4.51 37.53 -15.65
C SER A 721 -5.04 38.81 -14.98
N HIS A 722 -4.17 39.76 -14.65
CA HIS A 722 -4.53 41.06 -14.03
C HIS A 722 -5.38 41.98 -14.94
N THR A 723 -5.54 41.61 -16.21
CA THR A 723 -6.24 42.39 -17.23
C THR A 723 -7.72 41.96 -17.34
N ARG A 724 -8.21 41.63 -18.54
CA ARG A 724 -9.62 41.37 -18.85
C ARG A 724 -10.16 40.10 -18.19
N MET A 725 -9.31 39.08 -17.98
CA MET A 725 -9.73 37.81 -17.36
C MET A 725 -10.27 38.01 -15.95
N ARG A 726 -9.61 38.86 -15.13
CA ARG A 726 -10.08 39.22 -13.79
C ARG A 726 -11.46 39.90 -13.80
N GLU A 727 -11.73 40.76 -14.78
CA GLU A 727 -13.03 41.41 -14.93
C GLU A 727 -14.13 40.41 -15.31
N CYS A 728 -13.86 39.52 -16.26
CA CYS A 728 -14.79 38.44 -16.64
C CYS A 728 -15.11 37.53 -15.44
N ILE A 729 -14.09 37.08 -14.69
CA ILE A 729 -14.27 36.26 -13.47
C ILE A 729 -15.09 37.04 -12.44
N SER A 730 -14.78 38.32 -12.23
CA SER A 730 -15.52 39.16 -11.29
C SER A 730 -16.99 39.33 -11.69
N LEU A 731 -17.28 39.50 -12.99
CA LEU A 731 -18.65 39.63 -13.49
C LEU A 731 -19.44 38.32 -13.38
N LEU A 732 -18.79 37.16 -13.56
CA LEU A 732 -19.45 35.86 -13.56
C LEU A 732 -19.63 35.27 -12.15
N LEU A 733 -18.62 35.38 -11.28
CA LEU A 733 -18.58 34.65 -10.01
C LEU A 733 -18.70 35.54 -8.76
N VAL A 734 -18.44 36.84 -8.88
CA VAL A 734 -18.31 37.73 -7.71
C VAL A 734 -19.42 38.78 -7.66
N ARG A 735 -19.77 39.39 -8.80
CA ARG A 735 -20.77 40.45 -8.87
C ARG A 735 -22.14 39.83 -9.12
N PRO A 736 -23.09 39.95 -8.17
CA PRO A 736 -24.44 39.45 -8.39
C PRO A 736 -25.10 40.24 -9.52
N VAL A 737 -25.85 39.54 -10.38
CA VAL A 737 -26.72 40.18 -11.36
C VAL A 737 -27.83 40.91 -10.60
N PRO A 738 -28.03 42.22 -10.82
CA PRO A 738 -29.14 42.94 -10.20
C PRO A 738 -30.46 42.27 -10.60
N ILE A 739 -31.28 41.95 -9.60
CA ILE A 739 -32.61 41.35 -9.78
C ILE A 739 -33.60 42.41 -10.26
#